data_AF-A9ERF5-F1
#
_entry.id   AF-A9ERF5-F1
#
_cell.length_a   1.000
_cell.length_b   1.000
_cell.length_c   1.000
_cell.angle_alpha   90.00
_cell.angle_beta   90.00
_cell.angle_gamma   90.00
#
_symmetry.space_group_name_H-M   'P 1'
#
loop_
_entity.id
_entity.type
_entity.pdbx_description
1 polymer ?
#
loop_
_entity_poly.entity_id
_entity_poly.type
_entity_poly.pdbx_seq_one_letter_code
_entity_poly.pdbx_strand_id
1 'polypeptide(L)'
;MDTTMTGRDAMLSVFMSNKKKEVFHSVEHRHQIWREDPFDVESVHDRARVQFQRLLSQVTTPPGLEAGRILLLIGESGSGKTHLVRSFRNHVHVNGLGFVGYMQMTTTVLNYGRYLVSNLIDSLDQPYYESLGTTTGLLRLSNAVAARCGDTAAVESLSDNAGLDPDAVIDLVERAADRLISQPRYADLDLDLVRALLFLQRQDPALKKRVVKYLRCEELPERDARHLGGISPKRSEDDAQKLVEHLGRLMWAFDARSLVLCVDQFEDLYQLEDAEARFRRVMASLCAIADQVPSSIIVIACLADYYDVVRTRLTRSTLDRIENDPPPVRLVSGRSAEEVEMIVRQRLRHLYEACDIKRAEGASDPLYPIPPAFVQKLSGLRIRDVLDECRAFRDACVEAGRIVEPPQGKPGPRERDDDDRSTKAAKERIEREWNDFVAQTRDDLPETDAELAELFGWAIRTSADELESGYRFEVHVDGEHIEVRVLIPTSKGLYRLGEELLLAFCNKAPQGGGFRAQLDAAVKRAKHRIPVLIRCGEFPSGPRSAQALADIIKSKGGRKAVVEDSDWRKVAAFRRFREAQQRQEHFMEWLREENHLSRLLPLIHVLDLDHLDRFDGEPAAGGEASAPSPTPAPRSKADNPRTPARAAAPPEHRAPTSQKNEAIRASAFGVPEGDGSSTLKSPAAQASTNDSVPRDTSGAIALGVTGELVAQQLTVDVEALTAHAAFLGSTGSGKTTLALNVIEQLLLRGVPAILVDRKGDLAAYARSAPWQERHADPVLDDRRRALRERLDVALFTPGHREGRPLGISLMPRGLGTLKDLDRDQAAGYAAQALGDMLGYKDTRKDKALRVILIQAFRLCAAHGEAERLDLELLIALIANEDPALVASLGRLDTRLFKELVQHLETLKLGSSELLSSSGDQLDADLLLGLGQHARPGRTRLSIVNTKFLGDNARILFWVSQLLLSLTRWVTRAPSPQLQAVVLFDEADVYLPAQSQPATKGPMENLLRRARSGGLGILLATQSPGDLDYKCRDNVRSWFAGRITQSVALEKMKPLLSEARVNVSARIPGQRPGEFHLLQDGRVTSFRAHRSFLQAEQVPEDEILTLASQRKAALAT
;
A
#
# COMPACT_ATOMS: atom_id res chain seq x y z
N MET A 1 -65.31 -7.98 -9.71
CA MET A 1 -65.05 -9.42 -9.52
C MET A 1 -63.90 -9.52 -8.56
N ASP A 2 -64.16 -9.96 -7.34
CA ASP A 2 -63.11 -10.15 -6.34
C ASP A 2 -62.32 -11.41 -6.66
N THR A 3 -61.06 -11.24 -7.06
CA THR A 3 -60.05 -12.30 -6.98
C THR A 3 -59.05 -11.89 -5.92
N THR A 4 -59.30 -12.33 -4.69
CA THR A 4 -58.26 -12.40 -3.65
C THR A 4 -57.09 -13.19 -4.22
N MET A 5 -55.95 -12.54 -4.47
CA MET A 5 -54.73 -13.24 -4.86
C MET A 5 -54.46 -14.38 -3.90
N THR A 6 -54.28 -15.60 -4.42
CA THR A 6 -53.90 -16.71 -3.55
C THR A 6 -52.47 -16.47 -3.06
N GLY A 7 -52.10 -17.07 -1.93
CA GLY A 7 -50.72 -16.95 -1.42
C GLY A 7 -49.66 -17.42 -2.43
N ARG A 8 -50.02 -18.31 -3.37
CA ARG A 8 -49.16 -18.71 -4.49
C ARG A 8 -49.00 -17.62 -5.55
N ASP A 9 -50.07 -16.89 -5.90
CA ASP A 9 -50.01 -15.79 -6.86
C ASP A 9 -49.13 -14.65 -6.33
N ALA A 10 -49.24 -14.34 -5.03
CA ALA A 10 -48.40 -13.35 -4.37
C ALA A 10 -46.91 -13.78 -4.31
N MET A 11 -46.63 -15.04 -3.95
CA MET A 11 -45.27 -15.59 -3.99
C MET A 11 -44.68 -15.56 -5.41
N LEU A 12 -45.47 -15.94 -6.43
CA LEU A 12 -45.03 -15.89 -7.82
C LEU A 12 -44.74 -14.45 -8.26
N SER A 13 -45.63 -13.50 -7.94
CA SER A 13 -45.45 -12.08 -8.25
C SER A 13 -44.17 -11.50 -7.62
N VAL A 14 -43.79 -11.91 -6.41
CA VAL A 14 -42.54 -11.47 -5.78
C VAL A 14 -41.32 -12.15 -6.40
N PHE A 15 -41.35 -13.46 -6.64
CA PHE A 15 -40.25 -14.18 -7.30
C PHE A 15 -39.94 -13.60 -8.69
N MET A 16 -40.99 -13.22 -9.42
CA MET A 16 -40.93 -12.64 -10.76
C MET A 16 -40.74 -11.11 -10.78
N SER A 17 -40.66 -10.47 -9.62
CA SER A 17 -40.29 -9.05 -9.51
C SER A 17 -38.78 -8.87 -9.47
N ASN A 18 -38.30 -7.67 -9.83
CA ASN A 18 -36.90 -7.28 -9.65
C ASN A 18 -36.51 -7.03 -8.18
N LYS A 19 -37.44 -7.15 -7.22
CA LYS A 19 -37.16 -6.95 -5.79
C LYS A 19 -36.13 -7.96 -5.31
N LYS A 20 -35.13 -7.47 -4.57
CA LYS A 20 -33.99 -8.26 -4.07
C LYS A 20 -33.41 -9.17 -5.17
N LYS A 21 -33.00 -8.58 -6.30
CA LYS A 21 -32.37 -9.28 -7.44
C LYS A 21 -31.19 -10.17 -6.99
N GLU A 22 -30.43 -9.72 -5.98
CA GLU A 22 -29.28 -10.41 -5.39
C GLU A 22 -29.59 -11.63 -4.48
N VAL A 23 -30.85 -12.08 -4.31
CA VAL A 23 -31.15 -13.24 -3.43
C VAL A 23 -30.33 -14.49 -3.79
N PHE A 24 -30.15 -14.76 -5.08
CA PHE A 24 -29.33 -15.87 -5.58
C PHE A 24 -27.91 -15.44 -5.99
N HIS A 25 -27.37 -14.37 -5.42
CA HIS A 25 -25.97 -13.98 -5.66
C HIS A 25 -25.01 -15.04 -5.11
N SER A 26 -24.03 -15.43 -5.92
CA SER A 26 -23.18 -16.62 -5.70
C SER A 26 -21.75 -16.31 -5.23
N VAL A 27 -21.43 -15.03 -5.09
CA VAL A 27 -20.18 -14.52 -4.51
C VAL A 27 -20.49 -13.82 -3.19
N GLU A 28 -19.70 -14.16 -2.17
CA GLU A 28 -19.64 -13.38 -0.93
C GLU A 28 -18.38 -12.51 -0.94
N HIS A 29 -18.51 -11.30 -0.42
CA HIS A 29 -17.46 -10.27 -0.45
C HIS A 29 -17.01 -9.90 0.96
N ARG A 30 -15.75 -9.44 1.09
CA ARG A 30 -15.08 -9.14 2.38
C ARG A 30 -15.94 -8.39 3.41
N HIS A 31 -16.67 -7.36 2.99
CA HIS A 31 -17.46 -6.50 3.88
C HIS A 31 -18.74 -7.20 4.41
N GLN A 32 -19.23 -8.24 3.74
CA GLN A 32 -20.43 -8.99 4.18
C GLN A 32 -20.17 -9.81 5.44
N ILE A 33 -18.90 -10.13 5.75
CA ILE A 33 -18.48 -10.84 6.96
C ILE A 33 -18.95 -10.12 8.24
N TRP A 34 -19.07 -8.79 8.20
CA TRP A 34 -19.52 -7.97 9.32
C TRP A 34 -21.05 -7.96 9.50
N ARG A 35 -21.80 -8.33 8.45
CA ARG A 35 -23.27 -8.39 8.43
C ARG A 35 -23.81 -9.75 8.82
N GLU A 36 -25.01 -9.75 9.37
CA GLU A 36 -25.78 -10.98 9.61
C GLU A 36 -26.05 -11.74 8.31
N ASP A 37 -25.98 -13.07 8.37
CA ASP A 37 -26.25 -13.93 7.22
C ASP A 37 -27.63 -14.60 7.36
N PRO A 38 -28.68 -14.07 6.70
CA PRO A 38 -30.00 -14.69 6.74
C PRO A 38 -30.06 -15.98 5.91
N PHE A 39 -29.00 -16.34 5.20
CA PHE A 39 -28.95 -17.45 4.25
C PHE A 39 -28.10 -18.64 4.69
N ASP A 40 -27.47 -18.57 5.87
CA ASP A 40 -26.67 -19.68 6.40
C ASP A 40 -27.54 -20.94 6.62
N VAL A 41 -26.94 -22.11 6.37
CA VAL A 41 -27.57 -23.43 6.51
C VAL A 41 -26.63 -24.31 7.32
N GLU A 42 -27.02 -24.64 8.55
CA GLU A 42 -26.16 -25.30 9.54
C GLU A 42 -25.61 -26.67 9.09
N SER A 43 -26.35 -27.42 8.26
CA SER A 43 -25.88 -28.70 7.73
C SER A 43 -24.69 -28.56 6.77
N VAL A 44 -24.52 -27.39 6.14
CA VAL A 44 -23.45 -27.14 5.17
C VAL A 44 -22.13 -27.02 5.90
N HIS A 45 -21.24 -27.98 5.64
CA HIS A 45 -19.95 -28.17 6.32
C HIS A 45 -20.08 -28.42 7.83
N ASP A 46 -21.13 -29.13 8.25
CA ASP A 46 -21.39 -29.54 9.65
C ASP A 46 -20.10 -29.98 10.39
N ARG A 47 -19.32 -30.89 9.82
CA ARG A 47 -18.03 -31.35 10.40
C ARG A 47 -17.08 -30.20 10.77
N ALA A 48 -17.01 -29.15 9.96
CA ALA A 48 -16.17 -27.99 10.24
C ALA A 48 -16.75 -27.14 11.38
N ARG A 49 -18.08 -26.97 11.42
CA ARG A 49 -18.81 -26.26 12.49
C ARG A 49 -18.66 -26.98 13.83
N VAL A 50 -18.90 -28.29 13.87
CA VAL A 50 -18.73 -29.13 15.06
C VAL A 50 -17.29 -29.06 15.58
N GLN A 51 -16.29 -29.12 14.69
CA GLN A 51 -14.88 -29.01 15.11
C GLN A 51 -14.54 -27.61 15.64
N PHE A 52 -15.06 -26.54 15.03
CA PHE A 52 -14.88 -25.17 15.50
C PHE A 52 -15.58 -24.92 16.84
N GLN A 53 -16.83 -25.36 17.01
CA GLN A 53 -17.58 -25.28 18.27
C GLN A 53 -16.90 -26.07 19.39
N ARG A 54 -16.36 -27.26 19.08
CA ARG A 54 -15.53 -28.04 20.01
C ARG A 54 -14.31 -27.23 20.46
N LEU A 55 -13.51 -26.68 19.54
CA LEU A 55 -12.37 -25.82 19.91
C LEU A 55 -12.81 -24.63 20.76
N LEU A 56 -13.90 -23.95 20.36
CA LEU A 56 -14.44 -22.78 21.06
C LEU A 56 -14.80 -23.12 22.51
N SER A 57 -15.61 -24.16 22.72
CA SER A 57 -15.95 -24.65 24.07
C SER A 57 -14.74 -25.07 24.89
N GLN A 58 -13.70 -25.66 24.27
CA GLN A 58 -12.48 -26.08 24.96
C GLN A 58 -11.60 -24.89 25.36
N VAL A 59 -11.46 -23.85 24.53
CA VAL A 59 -10.67 -22.65 24.90
C VAL A 59 -11.41 -21.74 25.87
N THR A 60 -12.75 -21.71 25.86
CA THR A 60 -13.54 -20.89 26.81
C THR A 60 -13.73 -21.57 28.17
N THR A 61 -13.33 -22.84 28.34
CA THR A 61 -13.53 -23.62 29.59
C THR A 61 -12.20 -23.88 30.28
N PRO A 62 -11.95 -23.37 31.51
CA PRO A 62 -10.75 -23.67 32.28
C PRO A 62 -10.56 -25.19 32.50
N PRO A 63 -9.32 -25.73 32.44
CA PRO A 63 -8.03 -25.02 32.37
C PRO A 63 -7.65 -24.49 30.98
N GLY A 64 -8.49 -24.67 29.96
CA GLY A 64 -8.17 -24.39 28.56
C GLY A 64 -7.40 -25.54 27.89
N LEU A 65 -7.12 -25.37 26.60
CA LEU A 65 -6.20 -26.26 25.87
C LEU A 65 -4.76 -25.78 26.04
N GLU A 66 -3.80 -26.70 26.15
CA GLU A 66 -2.36 -26.36 26.07
C GLU A 66 -1.87 -26.24 24.61
N ALA A 67 -2.42 -27.05 23.71
CA ALA A 67 -2.10 -27.11 22.29
C ALA A 67 -3.36 -27.33 21.43
N GLY A 68 -3.19 -27.34 20.11
CA GLY A 68 -4.23 -27.75 19.16
C GLY A 68 -5.35 -26.72 18.92
N ARG A 69 -4.95 -25.45 18.73
CA ARG A 69 -5.84 -24.29 18.57
C ARG A 69 -5.96 -23.77 17.13
N ILE A 70 -5.40 -24.49 16.14
CA ILE A 70 -5.34 -24.06 14.74
C ILE A 70 -6.26 -24.96 13.89
N LEU A 71 -7.37 -24.41 13.39
CA LEU A 71 -8.29 -25.10 12.51
C LEU A 71 -7.96 -24.80 11.04
N LEU A 72 -7.38 -25.79 10.35
CA LEU A 72 -7.14 -25.71 8.90
C LEU A 72 -8.37 -26.16 8.11
N LEU A 73 -8.92 -25.25 7.31
CA LEU A 73 -10.00 -25.46 6.35
C LEU A 73 -9.42 -25.53 4.93
N ILE A 74 -9.59 -26.68 4.29
CA ILE A 74 -9.04 -26.95 2.96
C ILE A 74 -10.18 -27.17 1.98
N GLY A 75 -10.27 -26.42 0.89
CA GLY A 75 -11.31 -26.67 -0.12
C GLY A 75 -11.12 -25.91 -1.42
N GLU A 76 -11.74 -26.40 -2.50
CA GLU A 76 -11.67 -25.80 -3.84
C GLU A 76 -12.25 -24.37 -3.88
N SER A 77 -12.07 -23.68 -5.00
CA SER A 77 -12.73 -22.39 -5.25
C SER A 77 -14.25 -22.57 -5.34
N GLY A 78 -15.01 -21.71 -4.66
CA GLY A 78 -16.47 -21.80 -4.59
C GLY A 78 -17.02 -22.84 -3.60
N SER A 79 -16.18 -23.46 -2.77
CA SER A 79 -16.62 -24.39 -1.72
C SER A 79 -17.29 -23.72 -0.51
N GLY A 80 -17.29 -22.38 -0.41
CA GLY A 80 -17.91 -21.64 0.70
C GLY A 80 -16.98 -21.32 1.88
N LYS A 81 -15.66 -21.24 1.67
CA LYS A 81 -14.66 -20.90 2.71
C LYS A 81 -15.01 -19.61 3.49
N THR A 82 -15.17 -18.51 2.78
CA THR A 82 -15.47 -17.18 3.37
C THR A 82 -16.81 -17.13 4.09
N HIS A 83 -17.83 -17.81 3.54
CA HIS A 83 -19.16 -18.00 4.17
C HIS A 83 -19.09 -18.78 5.48
N LEU A 84 -18.29 -19.85 5.53
CA LEU A 84 -18.06 -20.61 6.75
C LEU A 84 -17.34 -19.76 7.82
N VAL A 85 -16.37 -18.93 7.42
CA VAL A 85 -15.70 -17.96 8.31
C VAL A 85 -16.68 -16.91 8.84
N ARG A 86 -17.57 -16.39 7.99
CA ARG A 86 -18.67 -15.48 8.39
C ARG A 86 -19.62 -16.13 9.40
N SER A 87 -20.01 -17.38 9.17
CA SER A 87 -20.82 -18.16 10.11
C SER A 87 -20.12 -18.36 11.45
N PHE A 88 -18.82 -18.70 11.45
CA PHE A 88 -18.01 -18.80 12.68
C PHE A 88 -17.98 -17.48 13.46
N ARG A 89 -17.77 -16.34 12.79
CA ARG A 89 -17.85 -15.01 13.42
C ARG A 89 -19.21 -14.78 14.07
N ASN A 90 -20.28 -15.00 13.30
CA ASN A 90 -21.65 -14.77 13.79
C ASN A 90 -21.96 -15.69 14.99
N HIS A 91 -21.57 -16.97 14.96
CA HIS A 91 -21.74 -17.88 16.09
C HIS A 91 -20.99 -17.43 17.35
N VAL A 92 -19.74 -16.96 17.23
CA VAL A 92 -18.97 -16.44 18.37
C VAL A 92 -19.62 -15.18 18.93
N HIS A 93 -20.06 -14.26 18.08
CA HIS A 93 -20.59 -12.96 18.50
C HIS A 93 -22.02 -13.04 19.04
N VAL A 94 -22.93 -13.81 18.41
CA VAL A 94 -24.30 -14.05 18.90
C VAL A 94 -24.29 -14.56 20.35
N ASN A 95 -23.47 -15.58 20.60
CA ASN A 95 -23.36 -16.21 21.91
C ASN A 95 -22.42 -15.44 22.86
N GLY A 96 -21.80 -14.35 22.39
CA GLY A 96 -20.86 -13.52 23.14
C GLY A 96 -19.59 -14.27 23.58
N LEU A 97 -19.20 -15.35 22.91
CA LEU A 97 -18.13 -16.27 23.36
C LEU A 97 -16.71 -15.72 23.15
N GLY A 98 -16.54 -14.68 22.35
CA GLY A 98 -15.23 -14.17 21.96
C GLY A 98 -15.30 -12.93 21.09
N PHE A 99 -14.14 -12.56 20.55
CA PHE A 99 -13.98 -11.52 19.53
C PHE A 99 -13.27 -12.12 18.31
N VAL A 100 -13.70 -11.74 17.11
CA VAL A 100 -13.18 -12.28 15.86
C VAL A 100 -12.47 -11.20 15.03
N GLY A 101 -11.20 -11.45 14.68
CA GLY A 101 -10.44 -10.72 13.68
C GLY A 101 -10.46 -11.45 12.33
N TYR A 102 -10.71 -10.73 11.24
CA TYR A 102 -10.68 -11.28 9.87
C TYR A 102 -9.63 -10.59 9.00
N MET A 103 -8.90 -11.36 8.21
CA MET A 103 -7.95 -10.85 7.22
C MET A 103 -7.83 -11.78 6.00
N GLN A 104 -7.57 -11.18 4.84
CA GLN A 104 -7.18 -11.88 3.61
C GLN A 104 -5.66 -11.75 3.44
N MET A 105 -5.02 -12.66 2.69
CA MET A 105 -3.61 -12.50 2.36
C MET A 105 -3.41 -11.49 1.24
N THR A 106 -2.30 -10.74 1.31
CA THR A 106 -1.91 -9.71 0.34
C THR A 106 -0.47 -9.93 -0.08
N THR A 107 -0.14 -9.58 -1.32
CA THR A 107 1.16 -9.93 -1.91
C THR A 107 2.30 -9.01 -1.47
N THR A 108 1.97 -7.78 -1.09
CA THR A 108 2.93 -6.69 -0.91
C THR A 108 3.41 -6.48 0.53
N VAL A 109 2.74 -7.08 1.53
CA VAL A 109 3.10 -6.90 2.94
C VAL A 109 4.41 -7.59 3.30
N LEU A 110 5.37 -6.81 3.80
CA LEU A 110 6.67 -7.28 4.30
C LEU A 110 6.68 -7.53 5.82
N ASN A 111 5.88 -6.78 6.59
CA ASN A 111 5.73 -6.92 8.04
C ASN A 111 4.34 -7.46 8.38
N TYR A 112 4.27 -8.75 8.66
CA TYR A 112 3.01 -9.45 8.91
C TYR A 112 2.44 -9.19 10.31
N GLY A 113 3.28 -8.90 11.32
CA GLY A 113 2.84 -8.58 12.68
C GLY A 113 1.99 -7.31 12.74
N ARG A 114 2.42 -6.24 12.05
CA ARG A 114 1.62 -5.01 11.90
C ARG A 114 0.34 -5.23 11.09
N TYR A 115 0.39 -6.09 10.06
CA TYR A 115 -0.79 -6.39 9.25
C TYR A 115 -1.87 -7.16 10.05
N LEU A 116 -1.46 -8.16 10.83
CA LEU A 116 -2.30 -8.87 11.80
C LEU A 116 -2.99 -7.89 12.76
N VAL A 117 -2.21 -7.00 13.38
CA VAL A 117 -2.74 -5.98 14.31
C VAL A 117 -3.72 -5.05 13.60
N SER A 118 -3.36 -4.45 12.45
CA SER A 118 -4.26 -3.50 11.78
C SER A 118 -5.60 -4.16 11.44
N ASN A 119 -5.59 -5.34 10.83
CA ASN A 119 -6.83 -6.03 10.47
C ASN A 119 -7.62 -6.48 11.71
N LEU A 120 -6.97 -6.87 12.81
CA LEU A 120 -7.64 -7.17 14.08
C LEU A 120 -8.30 -5.90 14.65
N ILE A 121 -7.62 -4.75 14.67
CA ILE A 121 -8.20 -3.49 15.13
C ILE A 121 -9.32 -3.01 14.19
N ASP A 122 -9.15 -3.11 12.87
CA ASP A 122 -10.21 -2.86 11.90
C ASP A 122 -11.44 -3.75 12.17
N SER A 123 -11.24 -5.03 12.49
CA SER A 123 -12.31 -5.98 12.83
C SER A 123 -13.01 -5.62 14.15
N LEU A 124 -12.26 -5.17 15.16
CA LEU A 124 -12.81 -4.75 16.46
C LEU A 124 -13.48 -3.37 16.39
N ASP A 125 -13.09 -2.51 15.43
CA ASP A 125 -13.69 -1.20 15.18
C ASP A 125 -15.00 -1.28 14.38
N GLN A 126 -15.33 -2.44 13.79
CA GLN A 126 -16.64 -2.70 13.19
C GLN A 126 -17.70 -3.01 14.27
N PRO A 127 -19.01 -2.86 13.94
CA PRO A 127 -20.11 -3.27 14.82
C PRO A 127 -19.97 -4.73 15.24
N TYR A 128 -20.13 -5.00 16.54
CA TYR A 128 -19.90 -6.34 17.09
C TYR A 128 -20.91 -7.34 16.53
N TYR A 129 -22.21 -7.00 16.51
CA TYR A 129 -23.26 -7.80 15.88
C TYR A 129 -24.44 -6.90 15.50
N GLU A 130 -24.96 -7.00 14.27
CA GLU A 130 -25.84 -6.01 13.62
C GLU A 130 -27.15 -5.79 14.42
N SER A 131 -27.82 -6.87 14.84
CA SER A 131 -29.04 -6.83 15.66
C SER A 131 -28.83 -6.41 17.13
N LEU A 132 -27.59 -6.43 17.64
CA LEU A 132 -27.27 -5.83 18.95
C LEU A 132 -27.02 -4.31 18.86
N GLY A 133 -27.01 -3.76 17.65
CA GLY A 133 -26.87 -2.32 17.38
C GLY A 133 -25.47 -1.91 16.92
N THR A 134 -25.15 -0.63 17.13
CA THR A 134 -23.93 -0.01 16.57
C THR A 134 -22.68 -0.17 17.43
N THR A 135 -22.75 -0.88 18.55
CA THR A 135 -21.61 -1.00 19.49
C THR A 135 -20.48 -1.83 18.90
N THR A 136 -19.28 -1.26 18.85
CA THR A 136 -18.10 -1.93 18.28
C THR A 136 -17.48 -2.93 19.24
N GLY A 137 -16.65 -3.84 18.71
CA GLY A 137 -15.83 -4.73 19.54
C GLY A 137 -14.90 -3.97 20.50
N LEU A 138 -14.29 -2.86 20.04
CA LEU A 138 -13.43 -2.00 20.86
C LEU A 138 -14.19 -1.37 22.03
N LEU A 139 -15.38 -0.79 21.80
CA LEU A 139 -16.14 -0.21 22.92
C LEU A 139 -16.69 -1.31 23.84
N ARG A 140 -17.10 -2.47 23.31
CA ARG A 140 -17.52 -3.60 24.15
C ARG A 140 -16.39 -4.10 25.05
N LEU A 141 -15.15 -4.13 24.55
CA LEU A 141 -13.94 -4.45 25.32
C LEU A 141 -13.64 -3.37 26.38
N SER A 142 -13.73 -2.10 25.99
CA SER A 142 -13.59 -0.94 26.90
C SER A 142 -14.62 -0.95 28.03
N ASN A 143 -15.89 -1.24 27.74
CA ASN A 143 -16.95 -1.38 28.73
C ASN A 143 -16.66 -2.54 29.70
N ALA A 144 -16.10 -3.64 29.22
CA ALA A 144 -15.74 -4.79 30.06
C ALA A 144 -14.56 -4.48 31.01
N VAL A 145 -13.58 -3.69 30.56
CA VAL A 145 -12.49 -3.13 31.38
C VAL A 145 -13.07 -2.20 32.45
N ALA A 146 -13.82 -1.18 32.02
CA ALA A 146 -14.36 -0.13 32.88
C ALA A 146 -15.25 -0.69 34.01
N ALA A 147 -16.10 -1.68 33.71
CA ALA A 147 -16.96 -2.36 34.69
C ALA A 147 -16.19 -3.10 35.80
N ARG A 148 -14.87 -3.31 35.66
CA ARG A 148 -14.03 -4.09 36.59
C ARG A 148 -12.87 -3.32 37.21
N CYS A 149 -12.66 -2.06 36.81
CA CYS A 149 -11.65 -1.17 37.40
C CYS A 149 -11.85 -0.93 38.91
N GLY A 150 -13.04 -1.15 39.46
CA GLY A 150 -13.33 -0.88 40.88
C GLY A 150 -13.39 0.62 41.21
N ASP A 151 -13.55 1.49 40.20
CA ASP A 151 -13.71 2.93 40.35
C ASP A 151 -14.87 3.43 39.48
N THR A 152 -16.09 3.01 39.81
CA THR A 152 -17.30 3.40 39.05
C THR A 152 -17.45 4.93 39.00
N ALA A 153 -17.13 5.63 40.08
CA ALA A 153 -17.15 7.09 40.12
C ALA A 153 -16.16 7.74 39.13
N ALA A 154 -14.98 7.14 38.90
CA ALA A 154 -14.05 7.64 37.88
C ALA A 154 -14.57 7.38 36.47
N VAL A 155 -15.12 6.19 36.20
CA VAL A 155 -15.70 5.80 34.91
C VAL A 155 -16.92 6.67 34.56
N GLU A 156 -17.84 6.86 35.51
CA GLU A 156 -19.02 7.73 35.37
C GLU A 156 -18.60 9.20 35.17
N SER A 157 -17.56 9.67 35.87
CA SER A 157 -17.02 11.02 35.64
C SER A 157 -16.42 11.18 34.23
N LEU A 158 -15.73 10.15 33.71
CA LEU A 158 -15.22 10.15 32.33
C LEU A 158 -16.34 10.25 31.28
N SER A 159 -17.47 9.56 31.50
CA SER A 159 -18.62 9.58 30.59
C SER A 159 -19.49 10.83 30.70
N ASP A 160 -19.67 11.40 31.89
CA ASP A 160 -20.72 12.40 32.13
C ASP A 160 -20.18 13.81 32.39
N ASN A 161 -18.94 13.96 32.88
CA ASN A 161 -18.43 15.25 33.32
C ASN A 161 -17.78 16.07 32.19
N ALA A 162 -18.47 17.14 31.81
CA ALA A 162 -18.08 18.10 30.77
C ALA A 162 -16.98 19.08 31.18
N GLY A 163 -16.81 19.32 32.48
CA GLY A 163 -15.89 20.33 33.02
C GLY A 163 -14.47 19.81 33.25
N LEU A 164 -14.19 18.55 32.93
CA LEU A 164 -12.85 17.98 33.02
C LEU A 164 -11.95 18.55 31.93
N ASP A 165 -10.87 19.20 32.33
CA ASP A 165 -9.74 19.52 31.47
C ASP A 165 -8.98 18.23 31.05
N PRO A 166 -8.06 18.30 30.06
CA PRO A 166 -7.37 17.12 29.56
C PRO A 166 -6.56 16.36 30.63
N ASP A 167 -5.98 17.08 31.59
CA ASP A 167 -5.14 16.49 32.64
C ASP A 167 -6.00 15.72 33.66
N ALA A 168 -7.16 16.27 34.04
CA ALA A 168 -8.12 15.58 34.89
C ALA A 168 -8.72 14.32 34.24
N VAL A 169 -8.82 14.27 32.91
CA VAL A 169 -9.20 13.05 32.16
C VAL A 169 -8.11 11.99 32.27
N ILE A 170 -6.84 12.39 32.12
CA ILE A 170 -5.68 11.50 32.27
C ILE A 170 -5.64 10.94 33.71
N ASP A 171 -5.73 11.80 34.73
CA ASP A 171 -5.77 11.40 36.15
C ASP A 171 -6.89 10.38 36.48
N LEU A 172 -8.07 10.52 35.85
CA LEU A 172 -9.18 9.58 35.99
C LEU A 172 -8.88 8.23 35.33
N VAL A 173 -8.30 8.24 34.13
CA VAL A 173 -7.92 7.02 33.40
C VAL A 173 -6.78 6.28 34.09
N GLU A 174 -5.72 6.96 34.52
CA GLU A 174 -4.61 6.35 35.24
C GLU A 174 -5.09 5.72 36.54
N ARG A 175 -5.88 6.43 37.36
CA ARG A 175 -6.41 5.90 38.62
C ARG A 175 -7.30 4.67 38.43
N ALA A 176 -8.13 4.65 37.38
CA ALA A 176 -8.98 3.51 37.06
C ALA A 176 -8.16 2.31 36.52
N ALA A 177 -7.09 2.56 35.76
CA ALA A 177 -6.19 1.54 35.26
C ALA A 177 -5.33 0.92 36.38
N ASP A 178 -4.75 1.75 37.25
CA ASP A 178 -3.91 1.33 38.37
C ASP A 178 -4.73 0.50 39.37
N ARG A 179 -5.98 0.91 39.66
CA ARG A 179 -6.89 0.11 40.49
C ARG A 179 -7.27 -1.23 39.86
N LEU A 180 -7.42 -1.31 38.54
CA LEU A 180 -7.64 -2.58 37.86
C LEU A 180 -6.43 -3.51 38.03
N ILE A 181 -5.22 -3.04 37.71
CA ILE A 181 -3.98 -3.84 37.74
C ILE A 181 -3.55 -4.19 39.17
N SER A 182 -3.92 -3.39 40.17
CA SER A 182 -3.70 -3.73 41.58
C SER A 182 -4.42 -5.01 42.04
N GLN A 183 -5.42 -5.49 41.30
CA GLN A 183 -6.12 -6.75 41.57
C GLN A 183 -5.29 -7.94 41.03
N PRO A 184 -5.01 -8.98 41.82
CA PRO A 184 -4.14 -10.10 41.41
C PRO A 184 -4.55 -10.82 40.11
N ARG A 185 -5.84 -10.77 39.73
CA ARG A 185 -6.37 -11.36 38.48
C ARG A 185 -5.94 -10.60 37.21
N TYR A 186 -5.55 -9.33 37.33
CA TYR A 186 -5.27 -8.44 36.21
C TYR A 186 -3.83 -7.87 36.23
N ALA A 187 -2.99 -8.31 37.16
CA ALA A 187 -1.62 -7.83 37.34
C ALA A 187 -0.72 -8.05 36.09
N ASP A 188 -0.99 -9.10 35.32
CA ASP A 188 -0.24 -9.46 34.10
C ASP A 188 -0.76 -8.75 32.82
N LEU A 189 -1.66 -7.78 32.94
CA LEU A 189 -2.18 -7.00 31.80
C LEU A 189 -1.31 -5.78 31.48
N ASP A 190 -1.27 -5.42 30.20
CA ASP A 190 -0.54 -4.25 29.69
C ASP A 190 -1.24 -2.94 30.09
N LEU A 191 -0.60 -2.17 30.98
CA LEU A 191 -1.14 -0.95 31.56
C LEU A 191 -1.51 0.09 30.50
N ASP A 192 -0.67 0.28 29.49
CA ASP A 192 -0.94 1.24 28.41
C ASP A 192 -2.09 0.77 27.50
N LEU A 193 -2.31 -0.54 27.33
CA LEU A 193 -3.50 -1.07 26.66
C LEU A 193 -4.78 -0.82 27.48
N VAL A 194 -4.74 -1.05 28.79
CA VAL A 194 -5.87 -0.77 29.69
C VAL A 194 -6.23 0.72 29.66
N ARG A 195 -5.24 1.60 29.76
CA ARG A 195 -5.42 3.07 29.66
C ARG A 195 -6.01 3.47 28.31
N ALA A 196 -5.45 2.97 27.20
CA ALA A 196 -5.95 3.23 25.86
C ALA A 196 -7.43 2.83 25.69
N LEU A 197 -7.83 1.67 26.22
CA LEU A 197 -9.24 1.24 26.20
C LEU A 197 -10.11 2.13 27.10
N LEU A 198 -9.64 2.57 28.26
CA LEU A 198 -10.40 3.45 29.16
C LEU A 198 -10.66 4.85 28.57
N PHE A 199 -9.74 5.41 27.75
CA PHE A 199 -10.00 6.67 27.03
C PHE A 199 -11.23 6.60 26.11
N LEU A 200 -11.62 5.41 25.63
CA LEU A 200 -12.83 5.24 24.81
C LEU A 200 -14.14 5.46 25.59
N GLN A 201 -14.14 5.35 26.93
CA GLN A 201 -15.32 5.59 27.77
C GLN A 201 -15.83 7.03 27.68
N ARG A 202 -14.98 7.99 27.31
CA ARG A 202 -15.37 9.39 27.10
C ARG A 202 -16.22 9.62 25.84
N GLN A 203 -16.27 8.62 24.94
CA GLN A 203 -17.04 8.64 23.68
C GLN A 203 -16.76 9.86 22.78
N ASP A 204 -15.55 10.42 22.86
CA ASP A 204 -15.06 11.52 22.02
C ASP A 204 -14.38 10.96 20.76
N PRO A 205 -14.89 11.24 19.54
CA PRO A 205 -14.27 10.83 18.28
C PRO A 205 -12.79 11.23 18.15
N ALA A 206 -12.41 12.40 18.68
CA ALA A 206 -11.03 12.89 18.58
C ALA A 206 -10.07 12.09 19.48
N LEU A 207 -10.52 11.62 20.64
CA LEU A 207 -9.75 10.68 21.46
C LEU A 207 -9.76 9.27 20.84
N LYS A 208 -10.90 8.81 20.31
CA LYS A 208 -11.01 7.51 19.62
C LYS A 208 -9.98 7.39 18.48
N LYS A 209 -9.86 8.40 17.60
CA LYS A 209 -8.88 8.43 16.49
C LYS A 209 -7.45 8.19 16.99
N ARG A 210 -7.05 8.83 18.11
CA ARG A 210 -5.71 8.66 18.72
C ARG A 210 -5.51 7.28 19.34
N VAL A 211 -6.51 6.77 20.06
CA VAL A 211 -6.50 5.40 20.61
C VAL A 211 -6.36 4.38 19.50
N VAL A 212 -7.09 4.53 18.40
CA VAL A 212 -7.01 3.60 17.25
C VAL A 212 -5.63 3.68 16.56
N LYS A 213 -5.03 4.87 16.39
CA LYS A 213 -3.63 4.99 15.92
C LYS A 213 -2.65 4.20 16.83
N TYR A 214 -2.75 4.36 18.15
CA TYR A 214 -1.93 3.59 19.11
C TYR A 214 -2.17 2.08 18.98
N LEU A 215 -3.43 1.63 18.94
CA LEU A 215 -3.79 0.21 18.84
C LEU A 215 -3.35 -0.42 17.51
N ARG A 216 -3.13 0.34 16.44
CA ARG A 216 -2.58 -0.16 15.17
C ARG A 216 -1.05 -0.28 15.15
N CYS A 217 -0.36 0.14 16.22
CA CYS A 217 1.09 0.37 16.24
C CYS A 217 1.57 1.30 15.10
N GLU A 218 0.75 2.32 14.80
CA GLU A 218 1.10 3.46 13.93
C GLU A 218 1.98 4.47 14.69
N GLU A 219 2.63 5.39 13.97
CA GLU A 219 3.39 6.45 14.61
C GLU A 219 2.45 7.45 15.29
N LEU A 220 2.57 7.57 16.62
CA LEU A 220 1.82 8.53 17.43
C LEU A 220 2.69 9.77 17.68
N PRO A 221 2.34 10.95 17.14
CA PRO A 221 3.07 12.20 17.40
C PRO A 221 3.07 12.54 18.90
N GLU A 222 4.11 13.23 19.39
CA GLU A 222 4.18 13.62 20.81
C GLU A 222 2.94 14.40 21.28
N ARG A 223 2.36 15.24 20.42
CA ARG A 223 1.14 15.98 20.73
C ARG A 223 -0.01 15.01 21.05
N ASP A 224 -0.21 13.97 20.24
CA ASP A 224 -1.31 13.02 20.46
C ASP A 224 -1.01 12.08 21.64
N ALA A 225 0.25 11.69 21.82
CA ALA A 225 0.66 10.91 23.00
C ALA A 225 0.36 11.65 24.31
N ARG A 226 0.59 12.98 24.38
CA ARG A 226 0.24 13.80 25.55
C ARG A 226 -1.27 13.80 25.85
N HIS A 227 -2.13 13.80 24.84
CA HIS A 227 -3.59 13.69 25.05
C HIS A 227 -4.05 12.30 25.54
N LEU A 228 -3.15 11.31 25.51
CA LEU A 228 -3.37 9.96 26.05
C LEU A 228 -2.48 9.67 27.29
N GLY A 229 -2.10 10.70 28.05
CA GLY A 229 -1.31 10.52 29.28
C GLY A 229 0.15 10.12 29.07
N GLY A 230 0.69 10.32 27.87
CA GLY A 230 2.09 9.97 27.56
C GLY A 230 2.33 8.48 27.29
N ILE A 231 1.28 7.72 26.95
CA ILE A 231 1.36 6.30 26.53
C ILE A 231 2.51 6.09 25.53
N SER A 232 3.28 5.02 25.73
CA SER A 232 4.48 4.75 24.95
C SER A 232 4.15 4.30 23.52
N PRO A 233 4.64 4.99 22.47
CA PRO A 233 4.36 4.60 21.09
C PRO A 233 5.04 3.27 20.73
N LYS A 234 4.27 2.31 20.20
CA LYS A 234 4.72 0.98 19.78
C LYS A 234 5.38 1.04 18.40
N ARG A 235 6.72 1.05 18.36
CA ARG A 235 7.53 1.39 17.16
C ARG A 235 8.14 0.20 16.42
N SER A 236 8.33 -0.94 17.08
CA SER A 236 8.97 -2.14 16.49
C SER A 236 7.95 -3.12 15.87
N GLU A 237 8.43 -4.15 15.18
CA GLU A 237 7.57 -5.24 14.67
C GLU A 237 7.10 -6.17 15.78
N ASP A 238 7.95 -6.37 16.79
CA ASP A 238 7.72 -7.20 17.98
C ASP A 238 6.61 -6.63 18.86
N ASP A 239 6.49 -5.30 18.95
CA ASP A 239 5.42 -4.62 19.69
C ASP A 239 4.03 -4.91 19.11
N ALA A 240 3.92 -5.17 17.80
CA ALA A 240 2.67 -5.53 17.16
C ALA A 240 2.22 -6.95 17.57
N GLN A 241 3.14 -7.92 17.53
CA GLN A 241 2.82 -9.29 17.97
C GLN A 241 2.43 -9.30 19.47
N LYS A 242 3.17 -8.59 20.31
CA LYS A 242 2.83 -8.42 21.74
C LYS A 242 1.48 -7.75 21.95
N LEU A 243 1.07 -6.81 21.11
CA LEU A 243 -0.24 -6.20 21.24
C LEU A 243 -1.39 -7.19 20.94
N VAL A 244 -1.23 -8.09 19.97
CA VAL A 244 -2.19 -9.20 19.77
C VAL A 244 -2.23 -10.11 20.99
N GLU A 245 -1.07 -10.45 21.55
CA GLU A 245 -0.94 -11.25 22.77
C GLU A 245 -1.65 -10.59 23.97
N HIS A 246 -1.40 -9.30 24.20
CA HIS A 246 -2.01 -8.52 25.26
C HIS A 246 -3.53 -8.39 25.09
N LEU A 247 -4.03 -8.18 23.86
CA LEU A 247 -5.47 -8.18 23.56
C LEU A 247 -6.11 -9.53 23.87
N GLY A 248 -5.49 -10.64 23.46
CA GLY A 248 -6.00 -11.99 23.73
C GLY A 248 -6.04 -12.36 25.21
N ARG A 249 -4.99 -11.98 25.97
CA ARG A 249 -4.96 -12.12 27.43
C ARG A 249 -6.02 -11.25 28.11
N LEU A 250 -6.23 -10.03 27.62
CA LEU A 250 -7.24 -9.10 28.13
C LEU A 250 -8.65 -9.65 27.91
N MET A 251 -8.96 -10.16 26.71
CA MET A 251 -10.24 -10.82 26.40
C MET A 251 -10.48 -12.03 27.30
N TRP A 252 -9.45 -12.85 27.54
CA TRP A 252 -9.55 -13.99 28.47
C TRP A 252 -9.84 -13.57 29.91
N ALA A 253 -9.12 -12.56 30.42
CA ALA A 253 -9.30 -12.05 31.76
C ALA A 253 -10.74 -11.53 31.99
N PHE A 254 -11.37 -11.00 30.94
CA PHE A 254 -12.73 -10.45 30.95
C PHE A 254 -13.81 -11.43 30.45
N ASP A 255 -14.16 -12.37 31.32
CA ASP A 255 -15.19 -13.42 31.16
C ASP A 255 -14.82 -14.60 30.25
N ALA A 256 -13.56 -15.04 30.26
CA ALA A 256 -13.10 -16.24 29.56
C ALA A 256 -13.38 -16.21 28.04
N ARG A 257 -13.37 -15.01 27.45
CA ARG A 257 -13.69 -14.79 26.03
C ARG A 257 -12.52 -15.19 25.16
N SER A 258 -12.81 -15.84 24.03
CA SER A 258 -11.79 -16.26 23.07
C SER A 258 -11.37 -15.13 22.12
N LEU A 259 -10.14 -15.24 21.60
CA LEU A 259 -9.67 -14.43 20.46
C LEU A 259 -9.62 -15.32 19.22
N VAL A 260 -10.53 -15.13 18.28
CA VAL A 260 -10.54 -15.91 17.02
C VAL A 260 -9.89 -15.08 15.92
N LEU A 261 -8.86 -15.63 15.27
CA LEU A 261 -8.21 -15.03 14.10
C LEU A 261 -8.52 -15.86 12.87
N CYS A 262 -9.32 -15.31 11.96
CA CYS A 262 -9.68 -15.93 10.69
C CYS A 262 -8.82 -15.35 9.57
N VAL A 263 -8.10 -16.24 8.88
CA VAL A 263 -7.16 -15.89 7.81
C VAL A 263 -7.55 -16.65 6.53
N ASP A 264 -7.89 -15.91 5.49
CA ASP A 264 -8.47 -16.42 4.24
C ASP A 264 -7.60 -16.09 3.02
N GLN A 265 -7.89 -16.72 1.88
CA GLN A 265 -7.23 -16.49 0.57
C GLN A 265 -5.69 -16.59 0.57
N PHE A 266 -5.14 -17.60 1.25
CA PHE A 266 -3.68 -17.87 1.20
C PHE A 266 -3.14 -18.13 -0.21
N GLU A 267 -3.98 -18.63 -1.11
CA GLU A 267 -3.66 -18.87 -2.52
C GLU A 267 -3.12 -17.64 -3.28
N ASP A 268 -3.47 -16.41 -2.89
CA ASP A 268 -2.97 -15.20 -3.58
C ASP A 268 -1.47 -14.97 -3.38
N LEU A 269 -0.87 -15.56 -2.33
CA LEU A 269 0.59 -15.57 -2.14
C LEU A 269 1.32 -16.46 -3.15
N TYR A 270 0.64 -17.40 -3.80
CA TYR A 270 1.27 -18.42 -4.67
C TYR A 270 1.96 -17.84 -5.90
N GLN A 271 1.50 -16.68 -6.39
CA GLN A 271 2.01 -16.06 -7.62
C GLN A 271 3.33 -15.29 -7.41
N LEU A 272 3.95 -15.40 -6.24
CA LEU A 272 5.14 -14.65 -5.83
C LEU A 272 6.37 -15.55 -5.72
N GLU A 273 7.53 -15.04 -6.11
CA GLU A 273 8.79 -15.78 -6.06
C GLU A 273 9.23 -16.20 -4.64
N ASP A 274 8.88 -15.38 -3.64
CA ASP A 274 9.16 -15.63 -2.23
C ASP A 274 7.97 -16.29 -1.49
N ALA A 275 6.96 -16.83 -2.20
CA ALA A 275 5.74 -17.39 -1.62
C ALA A 275 6.03 -18.34 -0.45
N GLU A 276 6.96 -19.28 -0.63
CA GLU A 276 7.34 -20.26 0.40
C GLU A 276 7.93 -19.61 1.66
N ALA A 277 8.81 -18.63 1.50
CA ALA A 277 9.49 -17.94 2.60
C ALA A 277 8.59 -16.93 3.32
N ARG A 278 7.58 -16.38 2.63
CA ARG A 278 6.52 -15.55 3.22
C ARG A 278 5.51 -16.42 3.97
N PHE A 279 5.01 -17.48 3.34
CA PHE A 279 4.09 -18.44 3.96
C PHE A 279 4.68 -19.02 5.24
N ARG A 280 5.94 -19.46 5.24
CA ARG A 280 6.61 -19.96 6.46
C ARG A 280 6.69 -18.91 7.58
N ARG A 281 6.92 -17.62 7.25
CA ARG A 281 6.91 -16.52 8.24
C ARG A 281 5.51 -16.27 8.79
N VAL A 282 4.50 -16.21 7.93
CA VAL A 282 3.08 -16.08 8.33
C VAL A 282 2.68 -17.20 9.28
N MET A 283 2.94 -18.45 8.91
CA MET A 283 2.59 -19.62 9.72
C MET A 283 3.35 -19.64 11.05
N ALA A 284 4.62 -19.23 11.08
CA ALA A 284 5.38 -19.08 12.32
C ALA A 284 4.77 -18.00 13.25
N SER A 285 4.36 -16.84 12.70
CA SER A 285 3.70 -15.77 13.47
C SER A 285 2.34 -16.22 14.03
N LEU A 286 1.53 -16.91 13.21
CA LEU A 286 0.24 -17.46 13.66
C LEU A 286 0.46 -18.51 14.76
N CYS A 287 1.35 -19.48 14.56
CA CYS A 287 1.68 -20.46 15.59
C CYS A 287 2.19 -19.82 16.89
N ALA A 288 2.98 -18.73 16.81
CA ALA A 288 3.47 -18.04 17.99
C ALA A 288 2.33 -17.35 18.77
N ILE A 289 1.38 -16.70 18.09
CA ILE A 289 0.17 -16.14 18.73
C ILE A 289 -0.65 -17.25 19.39
N ALA A 290 -0.84 -18.38 18.69
CA ALA A 290 -1.54 -19.54 19.24
C ALA A 290 -0.85 -20.08 20.50
N ASP A 291 0.49 -20.13 20.54
CA ASP A 291 1.27 -20.56 21.72
C ASP A 291 1.16 -19.55 22.90
N GLN A 292 1.21 -18.25 22.60
CA GLN A 292 1.26 -17.16 23.59
C GLN A 292 -0.11 -16.81 24.19
N VAL A 293 -1.21 -17.13 23.50
CA VAL A 293 -2.59 -16.84 23.90
C VAL A 293 -3.39 -18.15 23.98
N PRO A 294 -3.50 -18.80 25.15
CA PRO A 294 -4.22 -20.07 25.29
C PRO A 294 -5.72 -20.01 24.96
N SER A 295 -6.33 -18.83 25.09
CA SER A 295 -7.72 -18.54 24.73
C SER A 295 -7.94 -18.26 23.24
N SER A 296 -6.89 -18.30 22.40
CA SER A 296 -7.00 -17.99 20.98
C SER A 296 -7.39 -19.21 20.14
N ILE A 297 -8.06 -18.96 19.00
CA ILE A 297 -8.28 -19.94 17.93
C ILE A 297 -7.83 -19.30 16.63
N ILE A 298 -7.09 -20.03 15.81
CA ILE A 298 -6.68 -19.56 14.49
C ILE A 298 -7.37 -20.42 13.44
N VAL A 299 -8.20 -19.80 12.60
CA VAL A 299 -8.88 -20.47 11.49
C VAL A 299 -8.15 -20.08 10.20
N ILE A 300 -7.61 -21.07 9.50
CA ILE A 300 -6.84 -20.89 8.27
C ILE A 300 -7.65 -21.48 7.11
N ALA A 301 -8.00 -20.68 6.12
CA ALA A 301 -8.77 -21.10 4.95
C ALA A 301 -7.93 -20.94 3.67
N CYS A 302 -7.82 -22.01 2.88
CA CYS A 302 -7.00 -22.03 1.66
C CYS A 302 -7.46 -23.06 0.61
N LEU A 303 -6.96 -22.94 -0.62
CA LEU A 303 -7.11 -23.98 -1.66
C LEU A 303 -6.36 -25.28 -1.31
N ALA A 304 -6.97 -26.42 -1.67
CA ALA A 304 -6.38 -27.75 -1.50
C ALA A 304 -5.04 -27.91 -2.22
N ASP A 305 -5.02 -27.60 -3.52
CA ASP A 305 -3.83 -27.74 -4.36
C ASP A 305 -2.70 -26.82 -3.89
N TYR A 306 -3.04 -25.63 -3.40
CA TYR A 306 -2.08 -24.70 -2.79
C TYR A 306 -1.45 -25.31 -1.54
N TYR A 307 -2.27 -25.77 -0.59
CA TYR A 307 -1.78 -26.34 0.66
C TYR A 307 -0.90 -27.58 0.43
N ASP A 308 -1.32 -28.48 -0.46
CA ASP A 308 -0.59 -29.71 -0.76
C ASP A 308 0.81 -29.44 -1.40
N VAL A 309 1.01 -28.29 -2.05
CA VAL A 309 2.35 -27.80 -2.45
C VAL A 309 3.13 -27.25 -1.24
N VAL A 310 2.59 -26.24 -0.55
CA VAL A 310 3.36 -25.48 0.46
C VAL A 310 3.62 -26.25 1.75
N ARG A 311 2.80 -27.26 2.09
CA ARG A 311 3.01 -28.10 3.30
C ARG A 311 4.39 -28.75 3.33
N THR A 312 4.95 -29.09 2.17
CA THR A 312 6.28 -29.71 2.04
C THR A 312 7.44 -28.81 2.49
N ARG A 313 7.19 -27.51 2.66
CA ARG A 313 8.19 -26.49 3.06
C ARG A 313 8.09 -26.07 4.54
N LEU A 314 7.06 -26.51 5.25
CA LEU A 314 6.88 -26.23 6.67
C LEU A 314 7.78 -27.13 7.52
N THR A 315 8.17 -26.65 8.71
CA THR A 315 8.87 -27.52 9.68
C THR A 315 7.90 -28.53 10.26
N ARG A 316 8.41 -29.72 10.62
CA ARG A 316 7.60 -30.78 11.24
C ARG A 316 6.81 -30.28 12.46
N SER A 317 7.44 -29.49 13.32
CA SER A 317 6.78 -28.83 14.47
C SER A 317 5.63 -27.89 14.10
N THR A 318 5.66 -27.27 12.92
CA THR A 318 4.58 -26.41 12.42
C THR A 318 3.46 -27.27 11.85
N LEU A 319 3.78 -28.28 11.04
CA LEU A 319 2.80 -29.26 10.54
C LEU A 319 2.07 -29.96 11.69
N ASP A 320 2.80 -30.43 12.71
CA ASP A 320 2.20 -31.12 13.87
C ASP A 320 1.17 -30.25 14.62
N ARG A 321 1.29 -28.91 14.57
CA ARG A 321 0.35 -27.96 15.18
C ARG A 321 -0.87 -27.60 14.32
N ILE A 322 -0.84 -27.97 13.04
CA ILE A 322 -1.87 -27.63 12.04
C ILE A 322 -2.63 -28.89 11.57
N GLU A 323 -1.97 -30.05 11.57
CA GLU A 323 -2.48 -31.29 10.97
C GLU A 323 -2.89 -32.39 11.97
N ASN A 324 -2.41 -32.35 13.22
CA ASN A 324 -2.64 -33.47 14.17
C ASN A 324 -3.83 -33.24 15.11
N ASP A 325 -3.97 -32.04 15.67
CA ASP A 325 -5.05 -31.68 16.59
C ASP A 325 -5.40 -30.19 16.42
N PRO A 326 -6.58 -29.83 15.89
CA PRO A 326 -7.49 -30.70 15.14
C PRO A 326 -6.86 -31.17 13.81
N PRO A 327 -7.33 -32.29 13.23
CA PRO A 327 -6.97 -32.65 11.86
C PRO A 327 -7.63 -31.70 10.83
N PRO A 328 -7.01 -31.48 9.64
CA PRO A 328 -7.53 -30.54 8.66
C PRO A 328 -8.90 -30.95 8.14
N VAL A 329 -9.82 -29.99 8.04
CA VAL A 329 -11.17 -30.25 7.54
C VAL A 329 -11.21 -29.95 6.05
N ARG A 330 -11.32 -31.01 5.23
CA ARG A 330 -11.56 -30.88 3.80
C ARG A 330 -13.04 -30.55 3.55
N LEU A 331 -13.30 -29.36 3.04
CA LEU A 331 -14.61 -28.88 2.62
C LEU A 331 -14.97 -29.56 1.29
N VAL A 332 -16.12 -30.22 1.26
CA VAL A 332 -16.56 -30.96 0.07
C VAL A 332 -17.20 -29.98 -0.92
N SER A 333 -16.83 -30.05 -2.21
CA SER A 333 -17.36 -29.17 -3.25
C SER A 333 -18.80 -29.48 -3.61
N GLY A 334 -19.10 -30.74 -3.96
CA GLY A 334 -20.46 -31.16 -4.31
C GLY A 334 -21.40 -31.14 -3.10
N ARG A 335 -22.64 -30.67 -3.29
CA ARG A 335 -23.70 -30.65 -2.27
C ARG A 335 -24.67 -31.83 -2.42
N SER A 336 -25.19 -32.34 -1.31
CA SER A 336 -26.26 -33.35 -1.33
C SER A 336 -27.58 -32.73 -1.83
N ALA A 337 -28.52 -33.55 -2.30
CA ALA A 337 -29.83 -33.04 -2.72
C ALA A 337 -30.59 -32.33 -1.58
N GLU A 338 -30.44 -32.81 -0.34
CA GLU A 338 -31.02 -32.21 0.86
C GLU A 338 -30.36 -30.87 1.21
N GLU A 339 -29.03 -30.76 1.11
CA GLU A 339 -28.31 -29.48 1.29
C GLU A 339 -28.74 -28.45 0.25
N VAL A 340 -28.83 -28.85 -1.03
CA VAL A 340 -29.26 -27.95 -2.12
C VAL A 340 -30.71 -27.50 -1.91
N GLU A 341 -31.61 -28.41 -1.52
CA GLU A 341 -32.98 -28.05 -1.15
C GLU A 341 -33.03 -27.05 0.02
N MET A 342 -32.25 -27.26 1.08
CA MET A 342 -32.21 -26.34 2.21
C MET A 342 -31.66 -24.95 1.84
N ILE A 343 -30.60 -24.88 1.03
CA ILE A 343 -30.04 -23.61 0.53
C ILE A 343 -31.10 -22.84 -0.27
N VAL A 344 -31.76 -23.49 -1.24
CA VAL A 344 -32.79 -22.85 -2.07
C VAL A 344 -34.00 -22.44 -1.24
N ARG A 345 -34.44 -23.30 -0.31
CA ARG A 345 -35.55 -23.04 0.61
C ARG A 345 -35.28 -21.83 1.50
N GLN A 346 -34.07 -21.70 2.05
CA GLN A 346 -33.68 -20.57 2.91
C GLN A 346 -33.68 -19.24 2.14
N ARG A 347 -33.13 -19.25 0.92
CA ARG A 347 -33.07 -18.08 0.01
C ARG A 347 -34.48 -17.60 -0.39
N LEU A 348 -35.36 -18.53 -0.74
CA LEU A 348 -36.78 -18.24 -1.03
C LEU A 348 -37.54 -17.77 0.22
N ARG A 349 -37.30 -18.38 1.39
CA ARG A 349 -37.91 -17.95 2.65
C ARG A 349 -37.59 -16.48 2.93
N HIS A 350 -36.32 -16.10 2.86
CA HIS A 350 -35.90 -14.71 3.07
C HIS A 350 -36.51 -13.75 2.04
N LEU A 351 -36.61 -14.13 0.76
CA LEU A 351 -37.26 -13.32 -0.27
C LEU A 351 -38.74 -13.01 0.06
N TYR A 352 -39.48 -13.99 0.57
CA TYR A 352 -40.90 -13.81 0.92
C TYR A 352 -41.09 -13.09 2.25
N GLU A 353 -40.30 -13.42 3.28
CA GLU A 353 -40.31 -12.74 4.58
C GLU A 353 -39.95 -11.25 4.45
N ALA A 354 -38.96 -10.91 3.61
CA ALA A 354 -38.58 -9.52 3.33
C ALA A 354 -39.66 -8.71 2.56
N CYS A 355 -40.69 -9.38 2.03
CA CYS A 355 -41.84 -8.75 1.35
C CYS A 355 -43.14 -8.88 2.18
N ASP A 356 -43.05 -9.21 3.47
CA ASP A 356 -44.18 -9.49 4.37
C ASP A 356 -45.13 -10.63 3.91
N ILE A 357 -44.71 -11.45 2.93
CA ILE A 357 -45.49 -12.60 2.46
C ILE A 357 -45.29 -13.78 3.41
N LYS A 358 -46.14 -13.84 4.43
CA LYS A 358 -46.19 -14.98 5.36
C LYS A 358 -46.65 -16.24 4.62
N ARG A 359 -45.78 -17.24 4.54
CA ARG A 359 -46.16 -18.61 4.17
C ARG A 359 -47.20 -19.12 5.17
N ALA A 360 -48.35 -19.59 4.68
CA ALA A 360 -49.33 -20.26 5.53
C ALA A 360 -48.72 -21.54 6.12
N GLU A 361 -48.93 -21.78 7.42
CA GLU A 361 -48.50 -23.01 8.08
C GLU A 361 -49.12 -24.22 7.37
N GLY A 362 -48.27 -25.13 6.85
CA GLY A 362 -48.70 -26.28 6.06
C GLY A 362 -48.72 -26.10 4.54
N ALA A 363 -48.19 -25.01 3.98
CA ALA A 363 -48.05 -24.85 2.52
C ALA A 363 -47.26 -26.01 1.87
N SER A 364 -47.86 -26.68 0.88
CA SER A 364 -47.42 -28.01 0.40
C SER A 364 -46.11 -28.06 -0.42
N ASP A 365 -45.43 -26.94 -0.64
CA ASP A 365 -44.22 -26.86 -1.46
C ASP A 365 -43.29 -25.75 -0.93
N PRO A 366 -42.20 -26.10 -0.22
CA PRO A 366 -41.26 -25.13 0.34
C PRO A 366 -40.30 -24.53 -0.70
N LEU A 367 -40.27 -25.07 -1.93
CA LEU A 367 -39.39 -24.66 -3.03
C LEU A 367 -40.09 -23.78 -4.08
N TYR A 368 -41.42 -23.62 -3.99
CA TYR A 368 -42.20 -22.82 -4.93
C TYR A 368 -41.64 -21.40 -5.15
N PRO A 369 -41.51 -20.91 -6.41
CA PRO A 369 -41.94 -21.54 -7.67
C PRO A 369 -40.87 -22.41 -8.36
N ILE A 370 -39.72 -22.69 -7.74
CA ILE A 370 -38.66 -23.51 -8.32
C ILE A 370 -39.06 -25.00 -8.25
N PRO A 371 -39.13 -25.74 -9.38
CA PRO A 371 -39.57 -27.13 -9.37
C PRO A 371 -38.63 -28.04 -8.55
N PRO A 372 -39.13 -28.92 -7.66
CA PRO A 372 -38.28 -29.87 -6.92
C PRO A 372 -37.42 -30.76 -7.82
N ALA A 373 -37.95 -31.14 -8.99
CA ALA A 373 -37.20 -31.90 -10.00
C ALA A 373 -36.01 -31.12 -10.61
N PHE A 374 -36.05 -29.78 -10.62
CA PHE A 374 -34.90 -28.96 -11.00
C PHE A 374 -33.86 -28.95 -9.87
N VAL A 375 -34.28 -28.71 -8.62
CA VAL A 375 -33.41 -28.73 -7.43
C VAL A 375 -32.67 -30.06 -7.29
N GLN A 376 -33.34 -31.20 -7.55
CA GLN A 376 -32.69 -32.52 -7.57
C GLN A 376 -31.61 -32.67 -8.65
N LYS A 377 -31.77 -32.03 -9.83
CA LYS A 377 -30.73 -32.03 -10.89
C LYS A 377 -29.47 -31.25 -10.48
N LEU A 378 -29.58 -30.31 -9.53
CA LEU A 378 -28.46 -29.51 -9.03
C LEU A 378 -27.61 -30.26 -7.98
N SER A 379 -28.01 -31.46 -7.56
CA SER A 379 -27.23 -32.32 -6.66
C SER A 379 -25.84 -32.64 -7.22
N GLY A 380 -24.81 -32.56 -6.37
CA GLY A 380 -23.41 -32.75 -6.74
C GLY A 380 -22.69 -31.52 -7.27
N LEU A 381 -23.40 -30.42 -7.58
CA LEU A 381 -22.79 -29.14 -7.95
C LEU A 381 -22.23 -28.40 -6.72
N ARG A 382 -21.37 -27.40 -6.95
CA ARG A 382 -20.90 -26.46 -5.91
C ARG A 382 -21.99 -25.43 -5.58
N ILE A 383 -21.95 -24.88 -4.37
CA ILE A 383 -22.91 -23.85 -3.92
C ILE A 383 -22.99 -22.68 -4.91
N ARG A 384 -21.84 -22.22 -5.43
CA ARG A 384 -21.79 -21.16 -6.46
C ARG A 384 -22.56 -21.55 -7.71
N ASP A 385 -22.27 -22.74 -8.26
CA ASP A 385 -22.90 -23.25 -9.49
C ASP A 385 -24.43 -23.47 -9.29
N VAL A 386 -24.85 -23.93 -8.10
CA VAL A 386 -26.28 -24.05 -7.70
C VAL A 386 -26.98 -22.68 -7.72
N LEU A 387 -26.37 -21.66 -7.11
CA LEU A 387 -26.93 -20.31 -7.02
C LEU A 387 -26.99 -19.64 -8.40
N ASP A 388 -25.95 -19.81 -9.23
CA ASP A 388 -25.91 -19.30 -10.61
C ASP A 388 -27.04 -19.89 -11.47
N GLU A 389 -27.31 -21.20 -11.36
CA GLU A 389 -28.42 -21.86 -12.07
C GLU A 389 -29.80 -21.45 -11.53
N CYS A 390 -29.94 -21.24 -10.21
CA CYS A 390 -31.17 -20.67 -9.63
C CYS A 390 -31.42 -19.22 -10.06
N ARG A 391 -30.37 -18.40 -10.16
CA ARG A 391 -30.42 -17.04 -10.70
C ARG A 391 -30.86 -17.05 -12.16
N ALA A 392 -30.21 -17.86 -13.01
CA ALA A 392 -30.57 -17.99 -14.42
C ALA A 392 -32.02 -18.46 -14.63
N PHE A 393 -32.50 -19.39 -13.80
CA PHE A 393 -33.91 -19.81 -13.83
C PHE A 393 -34.87 -18.68 -13.43
N ARG A 394 -34.54 -17.88 -12.40
CA ARG A 394 -35.33 -16.70 -12.01
C ARG A 394 -35.36 -15.67 -13.14
N ASP A 395 -34.20 -15.30 -13.68
CA ASP A 395 -34.07 -14.28 -14.74
C ASP A 395 -34.88 -14.70 -15.99
N ALA A 396 -34.83 -15.98 -16.38
CA ALA A 396 -35.64 -16.51 -17.48
C ALA A 396 -37.15 -16.51 -17.19
N CYS A 397 -37.57 -16.72 -15.93
CA CYS A 397 -38.98 -16.56 -15.55
C CYS A 397 -39.43 -15.09 -15.63
N VAL A 398 -38.61 -14.16 -15.13
CA VAL A 398 -38.87 -12.70 -15.17
C VAL A 398 -39.05 -12.25 -16.62
N GLU A 399 -38.13 -12.61 -17.51
CA GLU A 399 -38.19 -12.26 -18.94
C GLU A 399 -39.43 -12.87 -19.64
N ALA A 400 -39.76 -14.12 -19.34
CA ALA A 400 -40.90 -14.81 -19.97
C ALA A 400 -42.28 -14.40 -19.42
N GLY A 401 -42.36 -13.67 -18.31
CA GLY A 401 -43.62 -13.32 -17.65
C GLY A 401 -44.41 -14.53 -17.10
N ARG A 402 -43.80 -15.71 -17.05
CA ARG A 402 -44.37 -16.97 -16.51
C ARG A 402 -43.26 -17.91 -16.03
N ILE A 403 -43.62 -18.94 -15.26
CA ILE A 403 -42.70 -20.04 -14.96
C ILE A 403 -42.31 -20.73 -16.29
N VAL A 404 -41.01 -20.81 -16.56
CA VAL A 404 -40.45 -21.52 -17.72
C VAL A 404 -40.19 -22.98 -17.39
N GLU A 405 -40.11 -23.86 -18.40
CA GLU A 405 -39.62 -25.22 -18.15
C GLU A 405 -38.14 -25.18 -17.74
N PRO A 406 -37.74 -25.90 -16.69
CA PRO A 406 -36.33 -26.00 -16.32
C PRO A 406 -35.54 -26.71 -17.42
N PRO A 407 -34.28 -26.31 -17.68
CA PRO A 407 -33.49 -26.88 -18.76
C PRO A 407 -33.43 -28.42 -18.71
N GLN A 408 -33.58 -29.04 -19.89
CA GLN A 408 -33.79 -30.47 -20.02
C GLN A 408 -32.51 -31.30 -19.70
N GLY A 409 -31.31 -30.74 -19.91
CA GLY A 409 -30.03 -31.38 -19.57
C GLY A 409 -29.70 -31.42 -18.06
N LYS A 410 -28.64 -32.17 -17.70
CA LYS A 410 -27.92 -31.90 -16.45
C LYS A 410 -27.07 -30.64 -16.65
N PRO A 411 -27.02 -29.69 -15.71
CA PRO A 411 -26.01 -28.64 -15.75
C PRO A 411 -24.62 -29.29 -15.64
N GLY A 412 -23.85 -29.22 -16.71
CA GLY A 412 -22.41 -29.45 -16.63
C GLY A 412 -21.72 -28.19 -16.12
N PRO A 413 -20.46 -28.29 -15.64
CA PRO A 413 -19.63 -27.10 -15.53
C PRO A 413 -19.57 -26.46 -16.92
N ARG A 414 -20.13 -25.25 -17.08
CA ARG A 414 -20.16 -24.55 -18.37
C ARG A 414 -18.71 -24.43 -18.86
N GLU A 415 -18.43 -24.92 -20.07
CA GLU A 415 -17.18 -24.62 -20.76
C GLU A 415 -17.21 -23.13 -21.09
N ARG A 416 -16.71 -22.32 -20.15
CA ARG A 416 -16.62 -20.86 -20.30
C ARG A 416 -15.61 -20.58 -21.41
N ASP A 417 -16.06 -19.84 -22.41
CA ASP A 417 -15.25 -19.36 -23.55
C ASP A 417 -13.96 -18.70 -23.06
N ASP A 418 -12.91 -18.73 -23.88
CA ASP A 418 -11.61 -18.17 -23.51
C ASP A 418 -11.69 -16.66 -23.18
N ASP A 419 -12.65 -15.95 -23.75
CA ASP A 419 -12.91 -14.53 -23.50
C ASP A 419 -13.43 -14.27 -22.07
N ASP A 420 -14.30 -15.16 -21.58
CA ASP A 420 -14.89 -15.16 -20.24
C ASP A 420 -13.82 -15.50 -19.17
N ARG A 421 -12.86 -16.36 -19.52
CA ARG A 421 -11.66 -16.63 -18.69
C ARG A 421 -10.73 -15.43 -18.63
N SER A 422 -10.52 -14.73 -19.74
CA SER A 422 -9.66 -13.55 -19.82
C SER A 422 -10.22 -12.39 -18.98
N THR A 423 -11.53 -12.13 -19.11
CA THR A 423 -12.28 -11.14 -18.33
C THR A 423 -12.17 -11.43 -16.84
N LYS A 424 -12.41 -12.68 -16.42
CA LYS A 424 -12.30 -13.10 -15.02
C LYS A 424 -10.88 -12.90 -14.47
N ALA A 425 -9.85 -13.28 -15.22
CA ALA A 425 -8.46 -13.09 -14.80
C ALA A 425 -8.06 -11.60 -14.70
N ALA A 426 -8.66 -10.71 -15.50
CA ALA A 426 -8.49 -9.27 -15.37
C ALA A 426 -9.12 -8.74 -14.08
N LYS A 427 -10.35 -9.15 -13.74
CA LYS A 427 -11.02 -8.77 -12.48
C LYS A 427 -10.28 -9.29 -11.24
N GLU A 428 -9.82 -10.55 -11.26
CA GLU A 428 -8.98 -11.15 -10.20
C GLU A 428 -7.61 -10.48 -10.05
N ARG A 429 -7.13 -9.74 -11.07
CA ARG A 429 -5.93 -8.89 -10.95
C ARG A 429 -6.26 -7.56 -10.26
N ILE A 430 -7.34 -6.88 -10.67
CA ILE A 430 -7.77 -5.60 -10.07
C ILE A 430 -8.08 -5.79 -8.57
N GLU A 431 -8.74 -6.89 -8.20
CA GLU A 431 -9.04 -7.20 -6.79
C GLU A 431 -7.76 -7.37 -5.94
N ARG A 432 -6.72 -8.00 -6.49
CA ARG A 432 -5.42 -8.12 -5.79
C ARG A 432 -4.71 -6.78 -5.71
N GLU A 433 -4.68 -6.01 -6.80
CA GLU A 433 -4.14 -4.64 -6.81
C GLU A 433 -4.84 -3.74 -5.76
N TRP A 434 -6.15 -3.87 -5.60
CA TRP A 434 -6.94 -3.18 -4.58
C TRP A 434 -6.55 -3.60 -3.16
N ASN A 435 -6.53 -4.90 -2.86
CA ASN A 435 -6.17 -5.40 -1.53
C ASN A 435 -4.72 -5.06 -1.15
N ASP A 436 -3.78 -5.10 -2.11
CA ASP A 436 -2.41 -4.64 -1.92
C ASP A 436 -2.30 -3.12 -1.71
N PHE A 437 -3.10 -2.33 -2.43
CA PHE A 437 -3.17 -0.88 -2.23
C PHE A 437 -3.68 -0.52 -0.83
N VAL A 438 -4.76 -1.16 -0.36
CA VAL A 438 -5.30 -0.97 1.00
C VAL A 438 -4.27 -1.37 2.06
N ALA A 439 -3.54 -2.48 1.87
CA ALA A 439 -2.54 -2.95 2.83
C ALA A 439 -1.30 -2.03 2.96
N GLN A 440 -0.98 -1.26 1.92
CA GLN A 440 0.12 -0.29 1.92
C GLN A 440 -0.30 1.12 2.37
N THR A 441 -1.57 1.48 2.18
CA THR A 441 -2.05 2.85 2.38
C THR A 441 -2.12 3.21 3.87
N ARG A 442 -1.33 4.22 4.26
CA ARG A 442 -1.36 4.84 5.59
C ARG A 442 -1.83 6.29 5.44
N ASP A 443 -3.11 6.46 5.13
CA ASP A 443 -3.71 7.79 4.97
C ASP A 443 -3.89 8.48 6.32
N ASP A 444 -3.38 9.70 6.44
CA ASP A 444 -3.86 10.63 7.46
C ASP A 444 -5.29 11.05 7.07
N LEU A 445 -6.25 10.48 7.78
CA LEU A 445 -7.66 10.80 7.63
C LEU A 445 -7.92 12.28 7.94
N PRO A 446 -8.92 12.90 7.30
CA PRO A 446 -9.35 14.26 7.60
C PRO A 446 -9.56 14.55 9.09
N GLU A 447 -9.35 15.80 9.50
CA GLU A 447 -9.47 16.21 10.91
C GLU A 447 -10.73 17.04 11.19
N THR A 448 -11.32 17.66 10.16
CA THR A 448 -12.50 18.51 10.32
C THR A 448 -13.78 17.88 9.78
N ASP A 449 -14.91 18.19 10.42
CA ASP A 449 -16.24 17.73 9.99
C ASP A 449 -16.58 18.17 8.55
N ALA A 450 -15.99 19.26 8.05
CA ALA A 450 -16.17 19.73 6.68
C ALA A 450 -15.42 18.87 5.64
N GLU A 451 -14.15 18.53 5.89
CA GLU A 451 -13.39 17.62 5.02
C GLU A 451 -13.97 16.20 5.03
N LEU A 452 -14.46 15.73 6.19
CA LEU A 452 -15.21 14.48 6.30
C LEU A 452 -16.51 14.53 5.48
N ALA A 453 -17.22 15.66 5.48
CA ALA A 453 -18.40 15.87 4.65
C ALA A 453 -18.09 15.88 3.15
N GLU A 454 -16.96 16.45 2.72
CA GLU A 454 -16.50 16.35 1.33
C GLU A 454 -16.19 14.90 0.91
N LEU A 455 -15.45 14.16 1.75
CA LEU A 455 -15.08 12.78 1.45
C LEU A 455 -16.30 11.83 1.43
N PHE A 456 -17.23 12.01 2.37
CA PHE A 456 -18.46 11.22 2.42
C PHE A 456 -19.45 11.62 1.32
N GLY A 457 -19.53 12.90 0.97
CA GLY A 457 -20.33 13.39 -0.15
C GLY A 457 -19.81 12.87 -1.50
N TRP A 458 -18.49 12.76 -1.66
CA TRP A 458 -17.89 12.04 -2.78
C TRP A 458 -18.31 10.58 -2.80
N ALA A 459 -18.21 9.87 -1.67
CA ALA A 459 -18.58 8.44 -1.58
C ALA A 459 -20.05 8.18 -1.96
N ILE A 460 -20.98 9.01 -1.47
CA ILE A 460 -22.40 8.95 -1.82
C ILE A 460 -22.63 9.16 -3.32
N ARG A 461 -21.95 10.14 -3.93
CA ARG A 461 -22.09 10.39 -5.37
C ARG A 461 -21.55 9.22 -6.19
N THR A 462 -20.42 8.65 -5.75
CA THR A 462 -19.67 7.62 -6.47
C THR A 462 -20.28 6.22 -6.32
N SER A 463 -20.99 5.92 -5.23
CA SER A 463 -21.68 4.64 -5.05
C SER A 463 -22.78 4.38 -6.09
N ALA A 464 -23.31 5.43 -6.75
CA ALA A 464 -24.23 5.29 -7.88
C ALA A 464 -23.65 4.50 -9.07
N ASP A 465 -22.32 4.51 -9.26
CA ASP A 465 -21.66 3.79 -10.36
C ASP A 465 -21.63 2.27 -10.16
N GLU A 466 -21.79 1.83 -8.91
CA GLU A 466 -21.82 0.42 -8.49
C GLU A 466 -23.22 -0.19 -8.69
N LEU A 467 -24.28 0.61 -8.51
CA LEU A 467 -25.67 0.16 -8.54
C LEU A 467 -26.16 -0.18 -9.96
N GLU A 468 -26.34 -1.48 -10.26
CA GLU A 468 -26.99 -1.96 -11.50
C GLU A 468 -28.37 -1.33 -11.77
N SER A 469 -29.08 -0.90 -10.71
CA SER A 469 -30.42 -0.34 -10.77
C SER A 469 -30.48 1.08 -11.35
N GLY A 470 -29.34 1.72 -11.62
CA GLY A 470 -29.26 2.98 -12.38
C GLY A 470 -29.70 4.25 -11.62
N TYR A 471 -29.88 4.15 -10.31
CA TYR A 471 -30.13 5.28 -9.39
C TYR A 471 -28.96 6.28 -9.43
N ARG A 472 -29.25 7.56 -9.16
CA ARG A 472 -28.22 8.61 -9.05
C ARG A 472 -28.41 9.43 -7.78
N PHE A 473 -27.31 9.92 -7.24
CA PHE A 473 -27.31 10.78 -6.06
C PHE A 473 -26.73 12.15 -6.43
N GLU A 474 -27.58 13.17 -6.52
CA GLU A 474 -27.09 14.55 -6.59
C GLU A 474 -26.63 14.96 -5.18
N VAL A 475 -25.38 15.39 -5.05
CA VAL A 475 -24.76 15.69 -3.76
C VAL A 475 -24.16 17.09 -3.77
N HIS A 476 -24.56 17.91 -2.81
CA HIS A 476 -24.01 19.23 -2.52
C HIS A 476 -23.52 19.29 -1.07
N VAL A 477 -22.30 19.76 -0.85
CA VAL A 477 -21.66 19.85 0.48
C VAL A 477 -21.59 21.33 0.88
N ASP A 478 -22.01 21.66 2.10
CA ASP A 478 -21.94 23.00 2.69
C ASP A 478 -21.42 22.91 4.14
N GLY A 479 -20.09 23.04 4.29
CA GLY A 479 -19.40 22.87 5.56
C GLY A 479 -19.60 21.46 6.15
N GLU A 480 -20.03 21.38 7.41
CA GLU A 480 -20.34 20.13 8.14
C GLU A 480 -21.65 19.43 7.70
N HIS A 481 -22.27 19.86 6.59
CA HIS A 481 -23.55 19.36 6.09
C HIS A 481 -23.47 18.86 4.65
N ILE A 482 -24.28 17.84 4.32
CA ILE A 482 -24.43 17.33 2.95
C ILE A 482 -25.90 17.28 2.58
N GLU A 483 -26.27 17.94 1.49
CA GLU A 483 -27.59 17.84 0.86
C GLU A 483 -27.54 16.76 -0.23
N VAL A 484 -28.40 15.74 -0.13
CA VAL A 484 -28.45 14.63 -1.08
C VAL A 484 -29.85 14.52 -1.66
N ARG A 485 -29.95 14.41 -2.99
CA ARG A 485 -31.20 14.18 -3.71
C ARG A 485 -31.12 12.84 -4.41
N VAL A 486 -32.00 11.92 -4.03
CA VAL A 486 -32.08 10.57 -4.60
C VAL A 486 -32.89 10.64 -5.88
N LEU A 487 -32.24 10.36 -7.01
CA LEU A 487 -32.85 10.35 -8.33
C LEU A 487 -33.11 8.91 -8.78
N ILE A 488 -34.38 8.62 -9.06
CA ILE A 488 -34.88 7.31 -9.46
C ILE A 488 -35.03 7.30 -10.99
N PRO A 489 -34.47 6.31 -11.71
CA PRO A 489 -34.67 6.19 -13.14
C PRO A 489 -36.12 5.83 -13.48
N THR A 490 -36.60 6.30 -14.61
CA THR A 490 -37.94 6.01 -15.16
C THR A 490 -37.82 5.22 -16.46
N SER A 491 -38.89 4.52 -16.85
CA SER A 491 -38.96 3.71 -18.07
C SER A 491 -38.70 4.47 -19.38
N LYS A 492 -38.69 5.80 -19.35
CA LYS A 492 -38.36 6.68 -20.50
C LYS A 492 -36.91 7.20 -20.49
N GLY A 493 -36.04 6.69 -19.62
CA GLY A 493 -34.66 7.14 -19.47
C GLY A 493 -34.50 8.51 -18.78
N LEU A 494 -35.58 9.07 -18.25
CA LEU A 494 -35.59 10.29 -17.43
C LEU A 494 -35.47 9.93 -15.95
N TYR A 495 -35.09 10.90 -15.12
CA TYR A 495 -35.00 10.73 -13.66
C TYR A 495 -36.14 11.47 -12.94
N ARG A 496 -36.72 10.85 -11.93
CA ARG A 496 -37.67 11.48 -10.98
C ARG A 496 -37.00 11.64 -9.60
N LEU A 497 -37.39 12.68 -8.87
CA LEU A 497 -36.97 12.86 -7.48
C LEU A 497 -37.68 11.83 -6.58
N GLY A 498 -36.90 11.16 -5.71
CA GLY A 498 -37.39 10.23 -4.70
C GLY A 498 -37.41 10.85 -3.31
N GLU A 499 -36.22 11.00 -2.73
CA GLU A 499 -36.01 11.55 -1.39
C GLU A 499 -35.03 12.73 -1.45
N GLU A 500 -35.20 13.69 -0.54
CA GLU A 500 -34.22 14.73 -0.25
C GLU A 500 -33.76 14.58 1.20
N LEU A 501 -32.46 14.39 1.39
CA LEU A 501 -31.79 14.13 2.67
C LEU A 501 -30.94 15.35 3.05
N LEU A 502 -30.87 15.67 4.34
CA LEU A 502 -29.84 16.55 4.90
C LEU A 502 -29.03 15.76 5.93
N LEU A 503 -27.79 15.48 5.59
CA LEU A 503 -26.81 14.86 6.47
C LEU A 503 -26.11 15.94 7.29
N ALA A 504 -25.87 15.68 8.57
CA ALA A 504 -25.11 16.57 9.45
C ALA A 504 -24.14 15.78 10.34
N PHE A 505 -22.89 16.23 10.39
CA PHE A 505 -21.87 15.65 11.26
C PHE A 505 -22.08 16.14 12.71
N CYS A 506 -22.14 15.19 13.63
CA CYS A 506 -22.49 15.40 15.03
C CYS A 506 -21.36 14.88 15.93
N ASN A 507 -20.12 15.32 15.67
CA ASN A 507 -18.91 14.79 16.30
C ASN A 507 -18.55 15.42 17.65
N LYS A 508 -19.24 16.48 18.10
CA LYS A 508 -18.95 17.07 19.43
C LYS A 508 -19.16 16.05 20.54
N ALA A 509 -18.41 16.23 21.62
CA ALA A 509 -18.52 15.42 22.83
C ALA A 509 -19.96 15.48 23.40
N PRO A 510 -20.51 14.37 23.93
CA PRO A 510 -21.84 14.36 24.54
C PRO A 510 -21.92 15.24 25.79
N GLN A 511 -20.82 15.32 26.54
CA GLN A 511 -20.73 16.11 27.75
C GLN A 511 -20.79 17.61 27.41
N GLY A 512 -21.56 18.38 28.18
CA GLY A 512 -21.66 19.84 28.00
C GLY A 512 -22.68 20.29 26.95
N GLY A 513 -23.47 19.37 26.38
CA GLY A 513 -24.61 19.70 25.51
C GLY A 513 -24.24 20.11 24.09
N GLY A 514 -22.96 20.20 23.73
CA GLY A 514 -22.49 20.54 22.38
C GLY A 514 -23.01 19.57 21.31
N PHE A 515 -23.04 18.26 21.62
CA PHE A 515 -23.68 17.24 20.78
C PHE A 515 -25.17 17.52 20.55
N ARG A 516 -25.93 17.84 21.62
CA ARG A 516 -27.37 18.13 21.50
C ARG A 516 -27.63 19.39 20.67
N ALA A 517 -26.78 20.41 20.80
CA ALA A 517 -26.86 21.61 19.97
C ALA A 517 -26.64 21.31 18.47
N GLN A 518 -25.75 20.36 18.12
CA GLN A 518 -25.62 19.87 16.73
C GLN A 518 -26.88 19.13 16.26
N LEU A 519 -27.48 18.27 17.09
CA LEU A 519 -28.74 17.60 16.77
C LEU A 519 -29.88 18.59 16.48
N ASP A 520 -30.10 19.55 17.38
CA ASP A 520 -31.17 20.54 17.26
C ASP A 520 -30.95 21.47 16.04
N ALA A 521 -29.68 21.81 15.74
CA ALA A 521 -29.31 22.58 14.55
C ALA A 521 -29.58 21.81 13.25
N ALA A 522 -29.20 20.53 13.18
CA ALA A 522 -29.42 19.67 12.02
C ALA A 522 -30.92 19.54 11.67
N VAL A 523 -31.76 19.26 12.68
CA VAL A 523 -33.22 19.17 12.53
C VAL A 523 -33.82 20.49 12.03
N LYS A 524 -33.38 21.61 12.62
CA LYS A 524 -33.82 22.96 12.21
C LYS A 524 -33.40 23.29 10.78
N ARG A 525 -32.22 22.84 10.35
CA ARG A 525 -31.70 23.07 8.99
C ARG A 525 -32.37 22.18 7.93
N ALA A 526 -32.79 20.97 8.29
CA ALA A 526 -33.42 20.00 7.36
C ALA A 526 -34.72 20.52 6.72
N LYS A 527 -35.51 21.33 7.43
CA LYS A 527 -36.78 21.91 6.95
C LYS A 527 -37.77 20.85 6.46
N HIS A 528 -37.86 20.63 5.14
CA HIS A 528 -38.72 19.63 4.50
C HIS A 528 -38.01 18.30 4.21
N ARG A 529 -36.67 18.30 4.24
CA ARG A 529 -35.81 17.16 3.95
C ARG A 529 -35.77 16.19 5.15
N ILE A 530 -35.42 14.94 4.88
CA ILE A 530 -35.22 13.91 5.89
C ILE A 530 -33.89 14.19 6.61
N PRO A 531 -33.85 14.38 7.94
CA PRO A 531 -32.60 14.59 8.67
C PRO A 531 -31.84 13.27 8.80
N VAL A 532 -30.53 13.31 8.54
CA VAL A 532 -29.63 12.16 8.69
C VAL A 532 -28.45 12.56 9.58
N LEU A 533 -28.25 11.83 10.68
CA LEU A 533 -27.24 12.15 11.69
C LEU A 533 -26.01 11.26 11.50
N ILE A 534 -24.82 11.87 11.38
CA ILE A 534 -23.56 11.14 11.17
C ILE A 534 -22.60 11.40 12.33
N ARG A 535 -21.90 10.36 12.80
CA ARG A 535 -20.87 10.46 13.86
C ARG A 535 -19.69 9.52 13.60
N CYS A 536 -18.47 9.98 13.90
CA CYS A 536 -17.21 9.23 13.80
C CYS A 536 -16.92 8.43 15.09
N GLY A 537 -17.93 7.72 15.56
CA GLY A 537 -17.93 6.98 16.82
C GLY A 537 -19.36 6.78 17.33
N GLU A 538 -19.53 5.93 18.34
CA GLU A 538 -20.86 5.52 18.78
C GLU A 538 -21.74 6.68 19.27
N PHE A 539 -23.05 6.54 19.05
CA PHE A 539 -24.05 7.49 19.54
C PHE A 539 -24.23 7.37 21.06
N PRO A 540 -24.25 8.49 21.80
CA PRO A 540 -24.35 8.47 23.26
C PRO A 540 -25.63 7.78 23.76
N SER A 541 -25.47 6.75 24.59
CA SER A 541 -26.56 5.93 25.16
C SER A 541 -27.26 6.55 26.38
N GLY A 542 -26.72 7.64 26.93
CA GLY A 542 -27.30 8.32 28.09
C GLY A 542 -28.75 8.78 27.84
N PRO A 543 -29.66 8.67 28.84
CA PRO A 543 -31.12 8.70 28.60
C PRO A 543 -31.63 9.98 27.93
N ARG A 544 -31.04 11.15 28.22
CA ARG A 544 -31.42 12.43 27.59
C ARG A 544 -31.02 12.53 26.11
N SER A 545 -29.91 11.89 25.74
CA SER A 545 -29.39 11.85 24.36
C SER A 545 -30.11 10.77 23.56
N ALA A 546 -30.31 9.59 24.15
CA ALA A 546 -31.09 8.50 23.56
C ALA A 546 -32.53 8.93 23.24
N GLN A 547 -33.20 9.65 24.15
CA GLN A 547 -34.54 10.19 23.90
C GLN A 547 -34.55 11.17 22.71
N ALA A 548 -33.62 12.13 22.67
CA ALA A 548 -33.55 13.11 21.57
C ALA A 548 -33.28 12.43 20.21
N LEU A 549 -32.38 11.44 20.18
CA LEU A 549 -32.13 10.65 18.97
C LEU A 549 -33.38 9.86 18.54
N ALA A 550 -34.10 9.25 19.48
CA ALA A 550 -35.33 8.52 19.19
C ALA A 550 -36.45 9.44 18.68
N ASP A 551 -36.59 10.65 19.24
CA ASP A 551 -37.56 11.65 18.79
C ASP A 551 -37.25 12.13 17.36
N ILE A 552 -35.97 12.36 17.05
CA ILE A 552 -35.53 12.75 15.70
C ILE A 552 -35.78 11.62 14.68
N ILE A 553 -35.42 10.38 15.01
CA ILE A 553 -35.63 9.22 14.12
C ILE A 553 -37.12 8.99 13.84
N LYS A 554 -37.98 9.13 14.86
CA LYS A 554 -39.44 9.07 14.70
C LYS A 554 -40.00 10.23 13.87
N SER A 555 -39.34 11.39 13.86
CA SER A 555 -39.75 12.54 13.07
C SER A 555 -39.31 12.41 11.60
N LYS A 556 -40.28 12.42 10.68
CA LYS A 556 -40.04 12.44 9.21
C LYS A 556 -39.16 11.29 8.67
N GLY A 557 -39.07 10.15 9.37
CA GLY A 557 -38.21 9.03 8.97
C GLY A 557 -36.72 9.34 9.07
N GLY A 558 -36.31 10.15 10.04
CA GLY A 558 -34.91 10.53 10.24
C GLY A 558 -33.99 9.31 10.42
N ARG A 559 -32.79 9.37 9.83
CA ARG A 559 -31.82 8.26 9.82
C ARG A 559 -30.60 8.60 10.68
N LYS A 560 -29.83 7.59 11.09
CA LYS A 560 -28.51 7.78 11.73
C LYS A 560 -27.50 6.78 11.19
N ALA A 561 -26.24 7.20 11.10
CA ALA A 561 -25.13 6.34 10.75
C ALA A 561 -23.90 6.66 11.61
N VAL A 562 -23.20 5.62 12.04
CA VAL A 562 -21.83 5.75 12.56
C VAL A 562 -20.90 5.43 11.40
N VAL A 563 -19.88 6.24 11.16
CA VAL A 563 -18.84 5.97 10.14
C VAL A 563 -17.52 5.79 10.90
N GLU A 564 -17.01 4.56 10.95
CA GLU A 564 -15.88 4.25 11.82
C GLU A 564 -14.52 4.51 11.17
N ASP A 565 -13.46 4.55 11.97
CA ASP A 565 -12.09 4.93 11.56
C ASP A 565 -11.53 3.95 10.50
N SER A 566 -11.98 2.69 10.57
CA SER A 566 -11.79 1.66 9.53
C SER A 566 -12.58 1.92 8.24
N ASP A 567 -13.75 2.54 8.27
CA ASP A 567 -14.55 2.85 7.08
C ASP A 567 -14.03 4.09 6.37
N TRP A 568 -13.61 5.13 7.12
CA TRP A 568 -12.96 6.31 6.55
C TRP A 568 -11.69 5.95 5.76
N ARG A 569 -10.84 5.05 6.27
CA ARG A 569 -9.66 4.56 5.53
C ARG A 569 -10.05 3.85 4.23
N LYS A 570 -11.10 3.02 4.23
CA LYS A 570 -11.59 2.36 3.01
C LYS A 570 -12.05 3.37 1.97
N VAL A 571 -12.84 4.39 2.37
CA VAL A 571 -13.33 5.43 1.45
C VAL A 571 -12.18 6.28 0.90
N ALA A 572 -11.24 6.69 1.74
CA ALA A 572 -10.05 7.45 1.33
C ALA A 572 -9.17 6.64 0.36
N ALA A 573 -8.84 5.40 0.72
CA ALA A 573 -8.06 4.51 -0.13
C ALA A 573 -8.76 4.24 -1.47
N PHE A 574 -10.08 3.98 -1.46
CA PHE A 574 -10.84 3.69 -2.67
C PHE A 574 -10.88 4.90 -3.63
N ARG A 575 -11.01 6.12 -3.10
CA ARG A 575 -10.91 7.35 -3.90
C ARG A 575 -9.58 7.42 -4.66
N ARG A 576 -8.47 7.20 -3.97
CA ARG A 576 -7.11 7.27 -4.55
C ARG A 576 -6.84 6.12 -5.52
N PHE A 577 -7.28 4.91 -5.18
CA PHE A 577 -7.19 3.75 -6.06
C PHE A 577 -7.96 3.97 -7.36
N ARG A 578 -9.20 4.48 -7.27
CA ARG A 578 -10.01 4.83 -8.44
C ARG A 578 -9.39 5.95 -9.28
N GLU A 579 -8.83 6.99 -8.66
CA GLU A 579 -8.13 8.06 -9.38
C GLU A 579 -6.99 7.51 -10.28
N ALA A 580 -6.24 6.51 -9.79
CA ALA A 580 -5.18 5.83 -10.54
C ALA A 580 -5.68 4.79 -11.55
N GLN A 581 -6.64 3.92 -11.16
CA GLN A 581 -6.95 2.69 -11.89
C GLN A 581 -8.26 2.71 -12.71
N GLN A 582 -9.10 3.75 -12.63
CA GLN A 582 -10.37 3.85 -13.38
C GLN A 582 -10.27 3.74 -14.91
N ARG A 583 -9.05 3.79 -15.48
CA ARG A 583 -8.79 3.61 -16.92
C ARG A 583 -8.41 2.19 -17.30
N GLN A 584 -8.31 1.26 -16.35
CA GLN A 584 -8.08 -0.15 -16.66
C GLN A 584 -9.32 -0.77 -17.34
N GLU A 585 -9.05 -1.71 -18.23
CA GLU A 585 -10.07 -2.57 -18.84
C GLU A 585 -10.80 -3.40 -17.76
N HIS A 586 -12.10 -3.62 -17.94
CA HIS A 586 -13.02 -4.26 -16.96
C HIS A 586 -13.15 -3.60 -15.56
N PHE A 587 -12.52 -2.45 -15.28
CA PHE A 587 -12.62 -1.78 -13.96
C PHE A 587 -14.08 -1.49 -13.56
N MET A 588 -14.91 -1.00 -14.48
CA MET A 588 -16.32 -0.70 -14.21
C MET A 588 -17.20 -1.95 -14.03
N GLU A 589 -16.75 -3.11 -14.51
CA GLU A 589 -17.46 -4.38 -14.30
C GLU A 589 -17.10 -4.97 -12.94
N TRP A 590 -15.80 -5.01 -12.60
CA TRP A 590 -15.31 -5.34 -11.26
C TRP A 590 -15.97 -4.46 -10.19
N LEU A 591 -16.09 -3.15 -10.44
CA LEU A 591 -16.71 -2.20 -9.52
C LEU A 591 -18.20 -2.53 -9.21
N ARG A 592 -18.96 -2.96 -10.22
CA ARG A 592 -20.39 -3.36 -10.06
C ARG A 592 -20.56 -4.76 -9.46
N GLU A 593 -19.53 -5.59 -9.49
CA GLU A 593 -19.52 -6.90 -8.83
C GLU A 593 -19.16 -6.75 -7.35
N GLU A 594 -18.06 -6.04 -7.04
CA GLU A 594 -17.55 -5.91 -5.68
C GLU A 594 -18.34 -4.93 -4.79
N ASN A 595 -18.83 -3.82 -5.36
CA ASN A 595 -19.68 -2.83 -4.68
C ASN A 595 -19.04 -2.25 -3.38
N HIS A 596 -17.79 -1.78 -3.47
CA HIS A 596 -16.99 -1.39 -2.31
C HIS A 596 -17.54 -0.20 -1.49
N LEU A 597 -18.30 0.73 -2.08
CA LEU A 597 -18.89 1.86 -1.38
C LEU A 597 -20.34 1.59 -0.96
N SER A 598 -21.17 1.13 -1.89
CA SER A 598 -22.60 0.91 -1.71
C SER A 598 -22.93 -0.19 -0.69
N ARG A 599 -22.00 -1.12 -0.45
CA ARG A 599 -22.15 -2.13 0.61
C ARG A 599 -21.51 -1.76 1.96
N LEU A 600 -20.99 -0.53 2.13
CA LEU A 600 -20.57 -0.03 3.45
C LEU A 600 -21.80 0.30 4.30
N LEU A 601 -21.90 -0.28 5.50
CA LEU A 601 -22.99 -0.04 6.45
C LEU A 601 -23.37 1.44 6.65
N PRO A 602 -22.42 2.41 6.73
CA PRO A 602 -22.81 3.81 6.89
C PRO A 602 -23.51 4.39 5.65
N LEU A 603 -23.15 3.97 4.42
CA LEU A 603 -23.84 4.39 3.20
C LEU A 603 -25.21 3.70 3.08
N ILE A 604 -25.28 2.41 3.43
CA ILE A 604 -26.55 1.67 3.51
C ILE A 604 -27.52 2.38 4.47
N HIS A 605 -27.10 2.73 5.69
CA HIS A 605 -27.97 3.39 6.68
C HIS A 605 -28.35 4.84 6.31
N VAL A 606 -27.53 5.55 5.54
CA VAL A 606 -27.81 6.93 5.10
C VAL A 606 -28.81 6.95 3.94
N LEU A 607 -28.55 6.15 2.91
CA LEU A 607 -29.33 6.14 1.65
C LEU A 607 -30.47 5.11 1.68
N ASP A 608 -30.49 4.25 2.68
CA ASP A 608 -31.41 3.12 2.84
C ASP A 608 -31.34 2.16 1.63
N LEU A 609 -30.12 1.71 1.32
CA LEU A 609 -29.81 0.96 0.09
C LEU A 609 -30.43 -0.44 0.07
N ASP A 610 -30.60 -1.07 1.24
CA ASP A 610 -31.25 -2.39 1.34
C ASP A 610 -32.73 -2.33 0.93
N HIS A 611 -33.36 -1.15 0.94
CA HIS A 611 -34.79 -0.94 0.68
C HIS A 611 -35.05 0.05 -0.48
N LEU A 612 -34.22 0.06 -1.53
CA LEU A 612 -34.45 0.89 -2.72
C LEU A 612 -35.78 0.56 -3.43
N ASP A 613 -36.32 -0.65 -3.27
CA ASP A 613 -37.60 -1.06 -3.83
C ASP A 613 -38.81 -0.32 -3.24
N ARG A 614 -38.61 0.49 -2.18
CA ARG A 614 -39.60 1.49 -1.70
C ARG A 614 -40.00 2.50 -2.78
N PHE A 615 -39.21 2.64 -3.83
CA PHE A 615 -39.46 3.53 -4.96
C PHE A 615 -40.10 2.86 -6.19
N ASP A 616 -40.27 1.54 -6.18
CA ASP A 616 -40.79 0.78 -7.33
C ASP A 616 -42.32 0.81 -7.47
N GLY A 617 -43.01 1.58 -6.61
CA GLY A 617 -44.43 1.89 -6.75
C GLY A 617 -44.68 3.10 -7.65
N GLU A 618 -45.48 2.94 -8.70
CA GLU A 618 -46.00 4.07 -9.48
C GLU A 618 -46.93 4.94 -8.61
N PRO A 619 -46.72 6.28 -8.56
CA PRO A 619 -47.81 7.19 -8.29
C PRO A 619 -48.72 7.19 -9.53
N ALA A 620 -49.97 6.73 -9.38
CA ALA A 620 -50.94 6.68 -10.47
C ALA A 620 -51.06 8.05 -11.16
N ALA A 621 -50.68 8.11 -12.44
CA ALA A 621 -50.80 9.32 -13.25
C ALA A 621 -52.27 9.55 -13.65
N GLY A 622 -52.95 10.49 -12.98
CA GLY A 622 -54.33 10.83 -13.32
C GLY A 622 -55.10 11.60 -12.24
N GLY A 623 -54.72 12.84 -11.98
CA GLY A 623 -55.46 13.75 -11.10
C GLY A 623 -55.12 15.20 -11.44
N GLU A 624 -55.95 15.82 -12.28
CA GLU A 624 -55.71 17.18 -12.79
C GLU A 624 -55.69 18.22 -11.67
N ALA A 625 -54.53 18.83 -11.43
CA ALA A 625 -54.43 20.01 -10.58
C ALA A 625 -54.93 21.26 -11.32
N SER A 626 -56.25 21.43 -11.37
CA SER A 626 -56.88 22.65 -11.90
C SER A 626 -56.53 23.84 -11.00
N ALA A 627 -55.78 24.81 -11.53
CA ALA A 627 -55.64 26.11 -10.88
C ALA A 627 -56.90 26.97 -11.14
N PRO A 628 -57.42 27.63 -10.11
CA PRO A 628 -57.75 29.04 -10.27
C PRO A 628 -57.27 29.94 -9.11
N SER A 629 -57.09 31.23 -9.43
CA SER A 629 -56.71 32.32 -8.52
C SER A 629 -57.96 32.99 -7.87
N PRO A 630 -57.87 34.17 -7.21
CA PRO A 630 -57.24 34.44 -5.90
C PRO A 630 -58.22 35.12 -4.88
N THR A 631 -57.71 35.50 -3.69
CA THR A 631 -58.31 36.43 -2.67
C THR A 631 -59.58 35.95 -1.90
N PRO A 632 -59.94 36.55 -0.74
CA PRO A 632 -59.27 37.57 0.08
C PRO A 632 -59.06 37.20 1.58
N ALA A 633 -58.33 38.05 2.32
CA ALA A 633 -58.17 37.94 3.77
C ALA A 633 -59.40 38.46 4.56
N PRO A 634 -59.72 37.90 5.75
CA PRO A 634 -60.64 38.51 6.72
C PRO A 634 -59.92 39.52 7.62
N ARG A 635 -60.65 40.58 8.01
CA ARG A 635 -60.19 41.64 8.93
C ARG A 635 -60.44 41.31 10.40
N SER A 636 -59.77 42.08 11.24
CA SER A 636 -59.80 42.05 12.71
C SER A 636 -61.13 42.40 13.37
N LYS A 637 -61.25 41.98 14.64
CA LYS A 637 -61.61 42.79 15.82
C LYS A 637 -60.93 42.10 17.03
N ALA A 638 -60.46 42.73 18.09
CA ALA A 638 -60.09 44.09 18.48
C ALA A 638 -60.17 44.06 20.02
N ASP A 639 -59.10 44.41 20.72
CA ASP A 639 -59.26 45.24 21.92
C ASP A 639 -57.96 45.98 22.29
N ASN A 640 -58.14 47.09 22.98
CA ASN A 640 -57.16 48.12 23.37
C ASN A 640 -57.21 48.22 24.93
N PRO A 641 -56.55 49.16 25.67
CA PRO A 641 -55.53 50.15 25.29
C PRO A 641 -54.36 50.34 26.32
N ARG A 642 -53.52 51.36 26.05
CA ARG A 642 -52.72 52.23 27.00
C ARG A 642 -51.20 52.02 27.17
N THR A 643 -50.48 52.96 26.53
CA THR A 643 -49.16 53.60 26.79
C THR A 643 -49.16 54.49 28.08
N PRO A 644 -48.14 55.33 28.45
CA PRO A 644 -46.83 55.71 27.82
C PRO A 644 -45.57 55.96 28.74
N ALA A 645 -44.45 56.35 28.09
CA ALA A 645 -43.36 57.29 28.52
C ALA A 645 -42.31 56.81 29.57
N ARG A 646 -41.02 57.21 29.53
CA ARG A 646 -40.29 58.48 29.21
C ARG A 646 -38.91 58.17 28.54
N ALA A 647 -38.09 59.06 27.95
CA ALA A 647 -38.09 60.51 27.59
C ALA A 647 -36.95 60.81 26.56
N ALA A 648 -36.80 62.07 26.10
CA ALA A 648 -35.77 62.55 25.14
C ALA A 648 -35.46 64.08 25.34
N ALA A 649 -34.55 64.80 24.65
CA ALA A 649 -33.76 64.46 23.45
C ALA A 649 -32.29 65.02 23.35
N PRO A 650 -31.97 66.32 23.07
CA PRO A 650 -30.90 66.64 22.08
C PRO A 650 -30.01 67.89 22.45
N PRO A 651 -29.36 68.68 21.53
CA PRO A 651 -28.82 68.54 20.14
C PRO A 651 -27.33 69.07 19.94
N GLU A 652 -26.94 69.40 18.68
CA GLU A 652 -25.82 70.31 18.19
C GLU A 652 -24.41 69.70 17.89
N HIS A 653 -23.54 70.16 16.94
CA HIS A 653 -23.61 71.08 15.76
C HIS A 653 -22.41 70.89 14.75
N ARG A 654 -22.63 71.16 13.42
CA ARG A 654 -21.75 71.67 12.31
C ARG A 654 -20.22 71.34 12.13
N ALA A 655 -19.88 70.66 11.00
CA ALA A 655 -19.04 71.04 9.79
C ALA A 655 -17.61 71.69 9.92
N PRO A 656 -16.78 71.96 8.84
CA PRO A 656 -16.93 71.80 7.36
C PRO A 656 -15.66 71.40 6.49
N THR A 657 -15.75 71.50 5.13
CA THR A 657 -14.69 71.73 4.07
C THR A 657 -13.57 70.69 3.76
N SER A 658 -12.92 70.59 2.57
CA SER A 658 -13.25 70.87 1.13
C SER A 658 -12.12 70.36 0.16
N GLN A 659 -12.39 70.33 -1.17
CA GLN A 659 -11.56 69.79 -2.30
C GLN A 659 -10.19 70.47 -2.59
N LYS A 660 -9.20 69.77 -3.21
CA LYS A 660 -8.71 70.01 -4.62
C LYS A 660 -7.40 69.28 -5.07
N ASN A 661 -7.43 68.85 -6.34
CA ASN A 661 -6.45 68.69 -7.47
C ASN A 661 -4.90 68.55 -7.35
N GLU A 662 -4.38 67.95 -8.43
CA GLU A 662 -3.00 67.61 -8.86
C GLU A 662 -1.95 68.75 -8.93
N ALA A 663 -0.64 68.41 -8.82
CA ALA A 663 0.37 68.54 -9.92
C ALA A 663 1.88 68.44 -9.51
N ILE A 664 2.62 67.52 -10.15
CA ILE A 664 3.92 67.70 -10.88
C ILE A 664 5.24 68.20 -10.17
N ARG A 665 6.27 67.33 -10.24
CA ARG A 665 7.77 67.51 -10.33
C ARG A 665 8.71 67.89 -9.15
N ALA A 666 9.68 66.98 -8.96
CA ALA A 666 11.15 67.16 -8.98
C ALA A 666 11.98 67.66 -7.75
N SER A 667 12.75 66.69 -7.20
CA SER A 667 14.17 66.74 -6.77
C SER A 667 14.72 67.80 -5.79
N ALA A 668 15.27 67.32 -4.65
CA ALA A 668 16.55 67.77 -4.08
C ALA A 668 17.14 66.71 -3.10
N PHE A 669 18.45 66.78 -2.84
CA PHE A 669 19.25 65.82 -2.04
C PHE A 669 19.11 65.95 -0.51
N GLY A 670 19.38 64.86 0.22
CA GLY A 670 19.58 64.87 1.69
C GLY A 670 19.92 63.48 2.29
N VAL A 671 21.22 63.25 2.56
CA VAL A 671 21.85 62.11 3.27
C VAL A 671 22.12 62.59 4.73
N PRO A 672 22.14 61.78 5.84
CA PRO A 672 22.77 60.46 5.99
C PRO A 672 22.07 59.34 6.82
N GLU A 673 22.64 58.13 6.66
CA GLU A 673 22.86 57.01 7.63
C GLU A 673 21.67 56.34 8.38
N GLY A 674 21.73 55.00 8.52
CA GLY A 674 20.86 54.32 9.51
C GLY A 674 20.53 52.82 9.44
N ASP A 675 21.04 52.04 8.46
CA ASP A 675 21.01 50.55 8.45
C ASP A 675 19.63 49.81 8.39
N GLY A 676 19.63 48.53 8.00
CA GLY A 676 18.60 47.60 8.51
C GLY A 676 17.43 47.08 7.62
N SER A 677 17.71 46.57 6.42
CA SER A 677 16.99 45.43 5.77
C SER A 677 15.74 45.59 4.87
N SER A 678 15.64 44.60 3.97
CA SER A 678 14.48 44.06 3.23
C SER A 678 14.27 44.44 1.75
N THR A 679 14.15 43.38 0.94
CA THR A 679 13.59 43.30 -0.42
C THR A 679 14.30 44.04 -1.58
N LEU A 680 15.15 43.30 -2.29
CA LEU A 680 15.23 43.39 -3.76
C LEU A 680 15.12 41.99 -4.38
N LYS A 681 14.38 41.91 -5.48
CA LYS A 681 14.28 40.71 -6.32
C LYS A 681 15.63 40.47 -7.01
N SER A 682 16.12 39.24 -6.98
CA SER A 682 17.28 38.80 -7.78
C SER A 682 16.87 37.80 -8.86
N PRO A 683 17.62 37.70 -9.97
CA PRO A 683 17.08 37.25 -11.26
C PRO A 683 17.15 35.74 -11.46
N ALA A 684 16.50 35.27 -12.52
CA ALA A 684 16.73 33.93 -13.06
C ALA A 684 18.23 33.76 -13.41
N ALA A 685 18.93 32.93 -12.63
CA ALA A 685 20.32 32.59 -12.90
C ALA A 685 20.41 31.70 -14.14
N GLN A 686 21.18 32.16 -15.12
CA GLN A 686 21.37 31.49 -16.41
C GLN A 686 22.05 30.15 -16.22
N ALA A 687 21.57 29.11 -16.92
CA ALA A 687 22.31 27.85 -17.04
C ALA A 687 23.65 28.13 -17.74
N SER A 688 24.76 27.88 -17.05
CA SER A 688 26.10 28.07 -17.58
C SER A 688 26.33 27.18 -18.80
N THR A 689 26.68 27.79 -19.93
CA THR A 689 27.08 27.12 -21.15
C THR A 689 28.35 26.27 -20.90
N ASN A 690 28.19 24.95 -20.81
CA ASN A 690 29.32 24.02 -20.83
C ASN A 690 29.64 23.63 -22.27
N ASP A 691 30.81 24.03 -22.75
CA ASP A 691 31.39 23.58 -24.02
C ASP A 691 31.54 22.05 -24.04
N SER A 692 30.58 21.38 -24.66
CA SER A 692 30.62 19.95 -24.92
C SER A 692 30.22 19.69 -26.37
N VAL A 693 30.79 18.63 -26.94
CA VAL A 693 30.53 18.20 -28.32
C VAL A 693 29.02 18.13 -28.56
N PRO A 694 28.48 18.67 -29.68
CA PRO A 694 27.05 18.59 -29.99
C PRO A 694 26.57 17.13 -29.89
N ARG A 695 25.71 16.85 -28.91
CA ARG A 695 25.20 15.50 -28.64
C ARG A 695 24.12 15.20 -29.65
N ASP A 696 24.36 14.24 -30.52
CA ASP A 696 23.35 13.72 -31.43
C ASP A 696 22.61 12.56 -30.77
N THR A 697 21.63 12.89 -29.93
CA THR A 697 20.71 11.89 -29.36
C THR A 697 19.60 11.50 -30.33
N SER A 698 19.61 12.00 -31.57
CA SER A 698 18.60 11.68 -32.57
C SER A 698 18.94 10.37 -33.32
N GLY A 699 17.94 9.52 -33.51
CA GLY A 699 18.06 8.26 -34.22
C GLY A 699 18.46 7.05 -33.36
N ALA A 700 18.22 5.86 -33.91
CA ALA A 700 18.27 4.61 -33.17
C ALA A 700 19.64 3.90 -33.22
N ILE A 701 19.91 3.08 -32.20
CA ILE A 701 21.11 2.25 -32.04
C ILE A 701 20.87 0.91 -32.73
N ALA A 702 21.76 0.51 -33.64
CA ALA A 702 21.66 -0.77 -34.36
C ALA A 702 22.11 -1.92 -33.45
N LEU A 703 21.17 -2.77 -33.05
CA LEU A 703 21.42 -3.91 -32.16
C LEU A 703 21.84 -5.17 -32.94
N GLY A 704 21.22 -5.43 -34.08
CA GLY A 704 21.43 -6.65 -34.85
C GLY A 704 20.35 -6.89 -35.89
N VAL A 705 20.22 -8.14 -36.36
CA VAL A 705 19.27 -8.53 -37.41
C VAL A 705 18.32 -9.62 -36.89
N THR A 706 17.02 -9.49 -37.15
CA THR A 706 16.00 -10.48 -36.76
C THR A 706 16.05 -11.74 -37.64
N GLY A 707 15.66 -12.88 -37.06
CA GLY A 707 15.76 -14.20 -37.69
C GLY A 707 14.48 -14.72 -38.34
N GLU A 708 13.52 -13.86 -38.66
CA GLU A 708 12.25 -14.26 -39.28
C GLU A 708 12.36 -14.39 -40.82
N LEU A 709 11.28 -14.78 -41.49
CA LEU A 709 11.23 -15.06 -42.94
C LEU A 709 11.75 -13.91 -43.84
N VAL A 710 11.82 -12.69 -43.31
CA VAL A 710 12.53 -11.55 -43.88
C VAL A 710 13.47 -10.98 -42.80
N ALA A 711 14.76 -10.91 -43.11
CA ALA A 711 15.76 -10.33 -42.22
C ALA A 711 15.56 -8.80 -42.09
N GLN A 712 15.30 -8.30 -40.87
CA GLN A 712 15.11 -6.88 -40.61
C GLN A 712 16.13 -6.36 -39.59
N GLN A 713 16.54 -5.10 -39.75
CA GLN A 713 17.46 -4.43 -38.84
C GLN A 713 16.74 -4.09 -37.52
N LEU A 714 17.14 -4.71 -36.41
CA LEU A 714 16.64 -4.35 -35.09
C LEU A 714 17.41 -3.14 -34.55
N THR A 715 16.66 -2.15 -34.10
CA THR A 715 17.18 -0.91 -33.50
C THR A 715 16.45 -0.55 -32.21
N VAL A 716 17.13 0.15 -31.29
CA VAL A 716 16.53 0.72 -30.07
C VAL A 716 16.89 2.20 -29.97
N ASP A 717 15.93 3.04 -29.60
CA ASP A 717 16.14 4.49 -29.46
C ASP A 717 17.11 4.81 -28.32
N VAL A 718 17.99 5.81 -28.55
CA VAL A 718 18.97 6.27 -27.55
C VAL A 718 18.28 6.64 -26.22
N GLU A 719 17.12 7.27 -26.30
CA GLU A 719 16.34 7.72 -25.14
C GLU A 719 15.74 6.56 -24.33
N ALA A 720 15.53 5.38 -24.92
CA ALA A 720 15.06 4.19 -24.19
C ALA A 720 16.05 3.74 -23.11
N LEU A 721 17.35 4.01 -23.30
CA LEU A 721 18.40 3.69 -22.32
C LEU A 721 18.36 4.56 -21.06
N THR A 722 17.58 5.66 -21.04
CA THR A 722 17.26 6.39 -19.80
C THR A 722 16.45 5.55 -18.81
N ALA A 723 15.74 4.52 -19.31
CA ALA A 723 15.06 3.49 -18.52
C ALA A 723 15.88 2.19 -18.39
N HIS A 724 17.21 2.30 -18.57
CA HIS A 724 18.22 1.28 -18.26
C HIS A 724 18.15 0.00 -19.11
N ALA A 725 19.22 -0.79 -19.07
CA ALA A 725 19.28 -2.08 -19.75
C ALA A 725 20.08 -3.14 -18.97
N ALA A 726 19.70 -4.40 -19.14
CA ALA A 726 20.40 -5.56 -18.58
C ALA A 726 20.83 -6.55 -19.67
N PHE A 727 22.06 -7.06 -19.60
CA PHE A 727 22.69 -7.97 -20.55
C PHE A 727 23.03 -9.27 -19.85
N LEU A 728 22.21 -10.29 -20.11
CA LEU A 728 22.21 -11.56 -19.38
C LEU A 728 22.74 -12.68 -20.27
N GLY A 729 23.61 -13.54 -19.73
CA GLY A 729 24.05 -14.73 -20.45
C GLY A 729 25.26 -15.41 -19.84
N SER A 730 25.41 -16.71 -20.07
CA SER A 730 26.59 -17.46 -19.62
C SER A 730 27.88 -16.91 -20.22
N THR A 731 29.03 -17.30 -19.68
CA THR A 731 30.34 -17.07 -20.33
C THR A 731 30.29 -17.50 -21.80
N GLY A 732 30.84 -16.67 -22.69
CA GLY A 732 30.82 -16.90 -24.14
C GLY A 732 29.49 -16.63 -24.86
N SER A 733 28.42 -16.19 -24.18
CA SER A 733 27.14 -15.83 -24.81
C SER A 733 27.22 -14.60 -25.73
N GLY A 734 28.18 -13.70 -25.47
CA GLY A 734 28.33 -12.41 -26.15
C GLY A 734 27.78 -11.21 -25.38
N LYS A 735 27.32 -11.38 -24.12
CA LYS A 735 26.68 -10.31 -23.31
C LYS A 735 27.47 -8.99 -23.30
N THR A 736 28.78 -9.08 -23.07
CA THR A 736 29.70 -7.94 -22.98
C THR A 736 29.89 -7.31 -24.37
N THR A 737 30.05 -8.12 -25.41
CA THR A 737 30.15 -7.67 -26.82
C THR A 737 28.91 -6.89 -27.28
N LEU A 738 27.70 -7.30 -26.87
CA LEU A 738 26.46 -6.59 -27.16
C LEU A 738 26.37 -5.26 -26.39
N ALA A 739 26.70 -5.26 -25.09
CA ALA A 739 26.76 -4.03 -24.30
C ALA A 739 27.76 -3.02 -24.88
N LEU A 740 28.94 -3.49 -25.30
CA LEU A 740 29.95 -2.66 -25.97
C LEU A 740 29.51 -2.17 -27.34
N ASN A 741 28.77 -2.96 -28.14
CA ASN A 741 28.19 -2.50 -29.41
C ASN A 741 27.22 -1.31 -29.22
N VAL A 742 26.46 -1.30 -28.12
CA VAL A 742 25.60 -0.17 -27.74
C VAL A 742 26.46 1.03 -27.32
N ILE A 743 27.46 0.82 -26.46
CA ILE A 743 28.32 1.89 -25.92
C ILE A 743 29.17 2.55 -27.00
N GLU A 744 29.77 1.80 -27.94
CA GLU A 744 30.50 2.36 -29.08
C GLU A 744 29.63 3.32 -29.91
N GLN A 745 28.37 2.95 -30.14
CA GLN A 745 27.42 3.76 -30.88
C GLN A 745 26.96 5.03 -30.12
N LEU A 746 26.95 4.99 -28.80
CA LEU A 746 26.71 6.14 -27.93
C LEU A 746 27.92 7.10 -27.89
N LEU A 747 29.13 6.55 -27.80
CA LEU A 747 30.36 7.35 -27.78
C LEU A 747 30.57 8.13 -29.08
N LEU A 748 30.22 7.54 -30.24
CA LEU A 748 30.24 8.21 -31.54
C LEU A 748 29.26 9.40 -31.62
N ARG A 749 28.18 9.38 -30.83
CA ARG A 749 27.13 10.40 -30.73
C ARG A 749 27.41 11.49 -29.67
N GLY A 750 28.53 11.42 -28.96
CA GLY A 750 28.87 12.38 -27.90
C GLY A 750 28.34 12.04 -26.51
N VAL A 751 27.78 10.83 -26.30
CA VAL A 751 27.33 10.37 -24.98
C VAL A 751 28.49 9.66 -24.26
N PRO A 752 29.05 10.23 -23.17
CA PRO A 752 30.13 9.61 -22.41
C PRO A 752 29.70 8.33 -21.69
N ALA A 753 30.66 7.43 -21.47
CA ALA A 753 30.43 6.15 -20.81
C ALA A 753 31.47 5.86 -19.71
N ILE A 754 31.00 5.24 -18.62
CA ILE A 754 31.83 4.69 -17.54
C ILE A 754 31.68 3.17 -17.55
N LEU A 755 32.79 2.43 -17.61
CA LEU A 755 32.82 0.97 -17.48
C LEU A 755 33.44 0.59 -16.14
N VAL A 756 32.69 -0.09 -15.28
CA VAL A 756 33.20 -0.70 -14.05
C VAL A 756 33.63 -2.13 -14.40
N ASP A 757 34.94 -2.31 -14.51
CA ASP A 757 35.60 -3.54 -14.98
C ASP A 757 36.17 -4.32 -13.80
N ARG A 758 35.66 -5.54 -13.59
CA ARG A 758 36.12 -6.44 -12.53
C ARG A 758 37.13 -7.49 -13.02
N LYS A 759 37.20 -7.74 -14.34
CA LYS A 759 37.99 -8.84 -14.93
C LYS A 759 39.30 -8.36 -15.58
N GLY A 760 39.35 -7.10 -15.98
CA GLY A 760 40.43 -6.50 -16.76
C GLY A 760 40.30 -6.73 -18.27
N ASP A 761 39.14 -7.16 -18.77
CA ASP A 761 38.91 -7.38 -20.21
C ASP A 761 38.43 -6.13 -20.95
N LEU A 762 37.80 -5.18 -20.24
CA LEU A 762 37.41 -3.88 -20.81
C LEU A 762 38.60 -2.91 -20.92
N ALA A 763 39.65 -3.13 -20.12
CA ALA A 763 40.92 -2.41 -20.23
C ALA A 763 41.59 -2.52 -21.62
N ALA A 764 41.19 -3.49 -22.46
CA ALA A 764 41.67 -3.64 -23.84
C ALA A 764 41.43 -2.38 -24.72
N TYR A 765 40.45 -1.52 -24.41
CA TYR A 765 40.27 -0.22 -25.09
C TYR A 765 41.48 0.72 -24.92
N ALA A 766 42.28 0.55 -23.85
CA ALA A 766 43.46 1.37 -23.59
C ALA A 766 44.71 0.94 -24.40
N ARG A 767 44.78 -0.34 -24.83
CA ARG A 767 45.85 -0.87 -25.70
C ARG A 767 45.94 -0.09 -27.01
N SER A 768 47.09 -0.13 -27.67
CA SER A 768 47.32 0.54 -28.96
C SER A 768 47.03 -0.34 -30.18
N ALA A 769 47.31 -1.65 -30.11
CA ALA A 769 47.25 -2.56 -31.25
C ALA A 769 45.87 -2.64 -31.96
N PRO A 770 44.73 -2.82 -31.26
CA PRO A 770 43.42 -2.91 -31.92
C PRO A 770 43.07 -1.66 -32.74
N TRP A 771 43.57 -0.49 -32.34
CA TRP A 771 43.34 0.76 -33.06
C TRP A 771 44.21 0.92 -34.31
N GLN A 772 45.29 0.16 -34.45
CA GLN A 772 46.23 0.26 -35.56
C GLN A 772 45.94 -0.76 -36.66
N GLU A 773 45.58 -1.98 -36.28
CA GLU A 773 45.23 -3.06 -37.20
C GLU A 773 43.93 -2.75 -37.96
N ARG A 774 43.86 -3.15 -39.23
CA ARG A 774 42.63 -3.05 -40.03
C ARG A 774 41.71 -4.21 -39.70
N HIS A 775 40.44 -3.94 -39.48
CA HIS A 775 39.46 -4.99 -39.28
C HIS A 775 39.03 -5.61 -40.63
N ALA A 776 38.82 -6.93 -40.67
CA ALA A 776 38.48 -7.65 -41.91
C ALA A 776 37.05 -7.35 -42.42
N ASP A 777 36.12 -7.06 -41.50
CA ASP A 777 34.79 -6.52 -41.80
C ASP A 777 34.88 -4.99 -42.01
N PRO A 778 34.53 -4.44 -43.21
CA PRO A 778 34.57 -3.01 -43.49
C PRO A 778 33.74 -2.14 -42.54
N VAL A 779 32.58 -2.62 -42.07
CA VAL A 779 31.68 -1.86 -41.19
C VAL A 779 32.35 -1.63 -39.83
N LEU A 780 33.09 -2.63 -39.36
CA LEU A 780 33.84 -2.55 -38.11
C LEU A 780 35.16 -1.78 -38.26
N ASP A 781 35.79 -1.75 -39.45
CA ASP A 781 36.96 -0.88 -39.69
C ASP A 781 36.58 0.60 -39.77
N ASP A 782 35.47 0.94 -40.42
CA ASP A 782 34.95 2.31 -40.44
C ASP A 782 34.53 2.75 -39.03
N ARG A 783 33.90 1.86 -38.25
CA ARG A 783 33.62 2.11 -36.83
C ARG A 783 34.90 2.33 -36.03
N ARG A 784 35.93 1.48 -36.17
CA ARG A 784 37.25 1.64 -35.53
C ARG A 784 37.84 3.01 -35.83
N ARG A 785 37.80 3.46 -37.09
CA ARG A 785 38.34 4.75 -37.54
C ARG A 785 37.61 5.91 -36.87
N ALA A 786 36.27 5.93 -36.94
CA ALA A 786 35.45 6.96 -36.32
C ALA A 786 35.61 7.00 -34.79
N LEU A 787 35.71 5.84 -34.13
CA LEU A 787 35.97 5.74 -32.69
C LEU A 787 37.38 6.28 -32.35
N ARG A 788 38.42 5.90 -33.10
CA ARG A 788 39.80 6.34 -32.88
C ARG A 788 39.96 7.87 -32.95
N GLU A 789 39.19 8.53 -33.81
CA GLU A 789 39.19 9.98 -33.96
C GLU A 789 38.45 10.69 -32.81
N ARG A 790 37.33 10.11 -32.36
CA ARG A 790 36.39 10.75 -31.41
C ARG A 790 36.54 10.34 -29.94
N LEU A 791 37.21 9.24 -29.59
CA LEU A 791 37.28 8.80 -28.17
C LEU A 791 38.44 9.43 -27.40
N ASP A 792 38.15 9.79 -26.14
CA ASP A 792 39.15 10.01 -25.09
C ASP A 792 39.06 8.91 -24.02
N VAL A 793 39.88 7.86 -24.18
CA VAL A 793 39.92 6.70 -23.28
C VAL A 793 40.77 7.00 -22.06
N ALA A 794 40.15 6.98 -20.87
CA ALA A 794 40.81 7.03 -19.58
C ALA A 794 40.69 5.68 -18.86
N LEU A 795 41.80 5.19 -18.31
CA LEU A 795 41.86 3.97 -17.52
C LEU A 795 42.27 4.34 -16.08
N PHE A 796 41.49 3.89 -15.11
CA PHE A 796 41.68 4.14 -13.68
C PHE A 796 41.88 2.81 -12.93
N THR A 797 42.81 2.82 -11.98
CA THR A 797 43.22 1.66 -11.18
C THR A 797 43.12 2.06 -9.69
N PRO A 798 41.89 2.19 -9.14
CA PRO A 798 41.68 2.55 -7.74
C PRO A 798 42.41 1.58 -6.81
N GLY A 799 43.08 2.12 -5.78
CA GLY A 799 43.88 1.32 -4.85
C GLY A 799 45.27 0.90 -5.33
N HIS A 800 45.78 1.39 -6.48
CA HIS A 800 47.16 1.13 -6.90
C HIS A 800 47.88 2.38 -7.43
N ARG A 801 49.07 2.67 -6.90
CA ARG A 801 49.84 3.90 -7.19
C ARG A 801 50.51 3.91 -8.56
N GLU A 802 50.96 2.77 -9.06
CA GLU A 802 51.77 2.66 -10.29
C GLU A 802 50.97 2.89 -11.59
N GLY A 803 49.63 2.86 -11.50
CA GLY A 803 48.75 3.14 -12.63
C GLY A 803 48.17 4.56 -12.57
N ARG A 804 46.85 4.66 -12.57
CA ARG A 804 46.11 5.90 -12.33
C ARG A 804 45.19 5.70 -11.11
N PRO A 805 45.68 5.97 -9.89
CA PRO A 805 44.86 5.83 -8.69
C PRO A 805 43.66 6.76 -8.74
N LEU A 806 42.54 6.28 -8.19
CA LEU A 806 41.29 7.02 -8.06
C LEU A 806 40.80 6.86 -6.62
N GLY A 807 41.19 7.82 -5.77
CA GLY A 807 40.90 7.84 -4.34
C GLY A 807 39.44 8.16 -4.05
N ILE A 808 39.00 7.89 -2.82
CA ILE A 808 37.63 8.17 -2.36
C ILE A 808 37.65 9.08 -1.14
N SER A 809 36.71 10.03 -1.13
CA SER A 809 36.35 10.78 0.08
C SER A 809 35.39 9.94 0.93
N LEU A 810 35.49 10.01 2.26
CA LEU A 810 34.60 9.26 3.17
C LEU A 810 33.13 9.69 3.06
N MET A 811 32.89 10.91 2.57
CA MET A 811 31.60 11.42 2.14
C MET A 811 31.68 12.04 0.75
N PRO A 812 30.61 11.96 -0.06
CA PRO A 812 30.46 12.79 -1.24
C PRO A 812 30.49 14.29 -0.90
N ARG A 813 31.32 15.05 -1.61
CA ARG A 813 31.38 16.53 -1.46
C ARG A 813 30.02 17.18 -1.75
N GLY A 814 29.77 18.37 -1.21
CA GLY A 814 28.55 19.15 -1.46
C GLY A 814 27.27 18.66 -0.76
N LEU A 815 27.34 17.72 0.19
CA LEU A 815 26.19 17.19 0.96
C LEU A 815 25.32 18.25 1.67
N GLY A 816 25.90 19.40 2.04
CA GLY A 816 25.15 20.52 2.60
C GLY A 816 24.08 21.08 1.64
N THR A 817 24.21 20.86 0.32
CA THR A 817 23.24 21.32 -0.68
C THR A 817 22.04 20.38 -0.89
N LEU A 818 22.08 19.16 -0.34
CA LEU A 818 20.94 18.24 -0.37
C LEU A 818 19.93 18.56 0.74
N LYS A 819 18.69 18.09 0.60
CA LYS A 819 17.67 18.16 1.65
C LYS A 819 18.08 17.30 2.84
N ASP A 820 17.61 17.64 4.04
CA ASP A 820 18.04 16.99 5.29
C ASP A 820 17.82 15.46 5.27
N LEU A 821 16.68 14.99 4.75
CA LEU A 821 16.40 13.55 4.61
C LEU A 821 17.39 12.83 3.66
N ASP A 822 17.68 13.42 2.50
CA ASP A 822 18.61 12.86 1.51
C ASP A 822 20.04 12.86 2.06
N ARG A 823 20.39 13.91 2.83
CA ARG A 823 21.68 14.07 3.51
C ARG A 823 21.87 13.01 4.61
N ASP A 824 20.86 12.78 5.44
CA ASP A 824 20.86 11.77 6.50
C ASP A 824 20.91 10.34 5.97
N GLN A 825 20.28 10.07 4.82
CA GLN A 825 20.37 8.79 4.12
C GLN A 825 21.78 8.58 3.55
N ALA A 826 22.35 9.58 2.88
CA ALA A 826 23.72 9.50 2.35
C ALA A 826 24.76 9.30 3.47
N ALA A 827 24.61 9.99 4.61
CA ALA A 827 25.42 9.78 5.80
C ALA A 827 25.27 8.35 6.36
N GLY A 828 24.04 7.83 6.40
CA GLY A 828 23.76 6.44 6.80
C GLY A 828 24.42 5.40 5.89
N TYR A 829 24.36 5.60 4.56
CA TYR A 829 25.03 4.70 3.61
C TYR A 829 26.56 4.76 3.72
N ALA A 830 27.16 5.96 3.87
CA ALA A 830 28.60 6.10 4.07
C ALA A 830 29.07 5.39 5.36
N ALA A 831 28.37 5.59 6.47
CA ALA A 831 28.65 4.94 7.75
C ALA A 831 28.51 3.40 7.67
N GLN A 832 27.46 2.91 7.01
CA GLN A 832 27.22 1.48 6.80
C GLN A 832 28.34 0.85 5.96
N ALA A 833 28.73 1.51 4.86
CA ALA A 833 29.76 1.04 3.96
C ALA A 833 31.16 1.03 4.61
N LEU A 834 31.47 2.03 5.43
CA LEU A 834 32.70 2.05 6.24
C LEU A 834 32.68 0.96 7.32
N GLY A 835 31.53 0.72 7.97
CA GLY A 835 31.36 -0.34 8.96
C GLY A 835 31.56 -1.74 8.37
N ASP A 836 31.06 -1.99 7.16
CA ASP A 836 31.31 -3.26 6.45
C ASP A 836 32.80 -3.44 6.11
N MET A 837 33.51 -2.36 5.74
CA MET A 837 34.96 -2.36 5.51
C MET A 837 35.79 -2.61 6.79
N LEU A 838 35.28 -2.17 7.96
CA LEU A 838 35.82 -2.50 9.29
C LEU A 838 35.49 -3.93 9.75
N GLY A 839 34.76 -4.71 8.94
CA GLY A 839 34.38 -6.09 9.25
C GLY A 839 33.27 -6.23 10.31
N TYR A 840 32.57 -5.14 10.63
CA TYR A 840 31.44 -5.15 11.58
C TYR A 840 30.32 -6.07 11.08
N LYS A 841 29.72 -6.86 11.99
CA LYS A 841 28.63 -7.78 11.69
C LYS A 841 27.35 -7.34 12.41
N ASP A 842 26.32 -8.19 12.40
CA ASP A 842 25.05 -7.94 13.10
C ASP A 842 25.10 -8.09 14.63
N THR A 843 26.29 -8.07 15.25
CA THR A 843 26.44 -8.21 16.71
C THR A 843 25.97 -6.95 17.45
N ARG A 844 25.57 -7.08 18.72
CA ARG A 844 25.16 -5.95 19.56
C ARG A 844 26.24 -4.86 19.67
N LYS A 845 27.51 -5.26 19.67
CA LYS A 845 28.68 -4.37 19.78
C LYS A 845 28.92 -3.61 18.49
N ASP A 846 29.00 -4.34 17.38
CA ASP A 846 29.18 -3.80 16.03
C ASP A 846 28.06 -2.83 15.65
N LYS A 847 26.81 -3.15 16.03
CA LYS A 847 25.66 -2.24 15.85
C LYS A 847 25.83 -0.93 16.61
N ALA A 848 26.37 -0.95 17.83
CA ALA A 848 26.64 0.27 18.58
C ALA A 848 27.77 1.10 17.93
N LEU A 849 28.84 0.45 17.45
CA LEU A 849 29.94 1.11 16.73
C LEU A 849 29.45 1.74 15.41
N ARG A 850 28.57 1.04 14.66
CA ARG A 850 27.89 1.58 13.47
C ARG A 850 27.00 2.79 13.80
N VAL A 851 26.28 2.79 14.93
CA VAL A 851 25.47 3.95 15.35
C VAL A 851 26.34 5.17 15.65
N ILE A 852 27.51 5.00 16.30
CA ILE A 852 28.47 6.09 16.51
C ILE A 852 28.95 6.65 15.17
N LEU A 853 29.31 5.79 14.21
CA LEU A 853 29.66 6.21 12.85
C LEU A 853 28.53 7.00 12.17
N ILE A 854 27.29 6.50 12.21
CA ILE A 854 26.13 7.17 11.59
C ILE A 854 25.97 8.59 12.16
N GLN A 855 26.04 8.77 13.48
CA GLN A 855 25.90 10.10 14.07
C GLN A 855 27.09 11.01 13.77
N ALA A 856 28.33 10.50 13.77
CA ALA A 856 29.50 11.28 13.36
C ALA A 856 29.38 11.78 11.91
N PHE A 857 28.98 10.90 10.98
CA PHE A 857 28.75 11.27 9.58
C PHE A 857 27.60 12.28 9.40
N ARG A 858 26.50 12.15 10.16
CA ARG A 858 25.40 13.14 10.16
C ARG A 858 25.82 14.49 10.71
N LEU A 859 26.59 14.51 11.80
CA LEU A 859 27.10 15.73 12.42
C LEU A 859 27.99 16.52 11.45
N CYS A 860 28.89 15.83 10.74
CA CYS A 860 29.75 16.44 9.71
C CYS A 860 28.94 16.93 8.51
N ALA A 861 27.87 16.24 8.14
CA ALA A 861 26.99 16.64 7.05
C ALA A 861 26.18 17.90 7.40
N ALA A 862 25.68 17.99 8.63
CA ALA A 862 24.88 19.13 9.11
C ALA A 862 25.68 20.43 9.21
N HIS A 863 26.95 20.37 9.64
CA HIS A 863 27.81 21.55 9.77
C HIS A 863 28.47 22.00 8.44
N GLY A 864 28.19 21.32 7.33
CA GLY A 864 28.81 21.62 6.03
C GLY A 864 30.27 21.16 5.91
N GLU A 865 30.83 20.52 6.94
CA GLU A 865 32.21 20.03 6.97
C GLU A 865 32.46 18.78 6.11
N ALA A 866 31.40 18.21 5.51
CA ALA A 866 31.48 17.09 4.58
C ALA A 866 32.44 17.30 3.38
N GLU A 867 32.83 18.54 3.05
CA GLU A 867 33.85 18.81 2.02
C GLU A 867 35.29 18.66 2.53
N ARG A 868 35.49 18.64 3.86
CA ARG A 868 36.78 18.50 4.55
C ARG A 868 36.90 17.19 5.35
N LEU A 869 35.84 16.38 5.41
CA LEU A 869 35.83 15.13 6.17
C LEU A 869 36.71 14.06 5.52
N ASP A 870 37.95 14.00 5.96
CA ASP A 870 38.84 12.86 5.76
C ASP A 870 38.83 11.92 6.98
N LEU A 871 39.63 10.85 6.90
CA LEU A 871 39.71 9.86 7.98
C LEU A 871 40.40 10.41 9.24
N GLU A 872 41.28 11.41 9.11
CA GLU A 872 41.97 12.01 10.26
C GLU A 872 41.02 12.88 11.07
N LEU A 873 40.19 13.67 10.40
CA LEU A 873 39.16 14.51 11.01
C LEU A 873 38.05 13.66 11.64
N LEU A 874 37.65 12.55 11.00
CA LEU A 874 36.71 11.59 11.58
C LEU A 874 37.28 10.91 12.85
N ILE A 875 38.54 10.49 12.82
CA ILE A 875 39.22 9.93 14.00
C ILE A 875 39.29 10.97 15.13
N ALA A 876 39.70 12.21 14.83
CA ALA A 876 39.81 13.28 15.82
C ALA A 876 38.45 13.62 16.47
N LEU A 877 37.38 13.70 15.68
CA LEU A 877 36.02 13.99 16.17
C LEU A 877 35.52 12.91 17.14
N ILE A 878 35.76 11.63 16.84
CA ILE A 878 35.38 10.50 17.70
C ILE A 878 36.31 10.41 18.92
N ALA A 879 37.62 10.62 18.76
CA ALA A 879 38.60 10.54 19.84
C ALA A 879 38.46 11.64 20.89
N ASN A 880 38.05 12.83 20.48
CA ASN A 880 37.81 13.97 21.37
C ASN A 880 36.44 13.92 22.07
N GLU A 881 35.61 12.88 21.82
CA GLU A 881 34.26 12.73 22.37
C GLU A 881 33.42 14.02 22.20
N ASP A 882 33.32 14.51 20.94
CA ASP A 882 32.68 15.80 20.62
C ASP A 882 31.32 16.00 21.35
N PRO A 883 31.09 17.14 22.04
CA PRO A 883 29.89 17.34 22.85
C PRO A 883 28.56 17.17 22.11
N ALA A 884 28.50 17.53 20.83
CA ALA A 884 27.29 17.37 20.02
C ALA A 884 27.12 15.90 19.58
N LEU A 885 28.21 15.21 19.27
CA LEU A 885 28.18 13.76 19.02
C LEU A 885 27.70 13.00 20.26
N VAL A 886 28.27 13.27 21.44
CA VAL A 886 27.89 12.64 22.71
C VAL A 886 26.43 12.93 23.06
N ALA A 887 25.98 14.18 22.91
CA ALA A 887 24.57 14.55 23.13
C ALA A 887 23.61 13.79 22.20
N SER A 888 23.96 13.58 20.93
CA SER A 888 23.15 12.82 19.97
C SER A 888 23.05 11.32 20.27
N LEU A 889 24.02 10.78 21.02
CA LEU A 889 24.16 9.35 21.33
C LEU A 889 23.61 8.98 22.72
N GLY A 890 23.42 9.94 23.61
CA GLY A 890 22.83 9.73 24.93
C GLY A 890 23.74 8.95 25.89
N ARG A 891 23.27 7.81 26.42
CA ARG A 891 23.99 6.99 27.43
C ARG A 891 24.71 5.78 26.82
N LEU A 892 25.55 5.99 25.81
CA LEU A 892 26.42 4.95 25.26
C LEU A 892 27.74 4.81 26.06
N ASP A 893 28.33 3.61 26.07
CA ASP A 893 29.58 3.33 26.80
C ASP A 893 30.77 4.02 26.09
N THR A 894 31.48 4.90 26.80
CA THR A 894 32.64 5.65 26.27
C THR A 894 33.78 4.75 25.83
N ARG A 895 33.83 3.49 26.28
CA ARG A 895 34.78 2.48 25.77
C ARG A 895 34.62 2.22 24.28
N LEU A 896 33.41 2.35 23.73
CA LEU A 896 33.12 2.11 22.32
C LEU A 896 33.76 3.17 21.40
N PHE A 897 33.92 4.42 21.87
CA PHE A 897 34.59 5.48 21.11
C PHE A 897 36.06 5.16 20.90
N LYS A 898 36.75 4.73 21.98
CA LYS A 898 38.18 4.37 21.94
C LYS A 898 38.44 3.15 21.05
N GLU A 899 37.54 2.17 21.08
CA GLU A 899 37.61 1.01 20.19
C GLU A 899 37.35 1.38 18.73
N LEU A 900 36.35 2.24 18.45
CA LEU A 900 36.10 2.75 17.10
C LEU A 900 37.31 3.51 16.54
N VAL A 901 37.96 4.35 17.36
CA VAL A 901 39.22 5.03 17.00
C VAL A 901 40.31 4.02 16.64
N GLN A 902 40.54 3.00 17.48
CA GLN A 902 41.54 1.95 17.19
C GLN A 902 41.24 1.21 15.87
N HIS A 903 39.97 0.96 15.56
CA HIS A 903 39.56 0.32 14.31
C HIS A 903 39.80 1.24 13.10
N LEU A 904 39.48 2.53 13.21
CA LEU A 904 39.71 3.53 12.17
C LEU A 904 41.22 3.82 11.93
N GLU A 905 42.04 3.83 12.98
CA GLU A 905 43.50 3.91 12.85
C GLU A 905 44.08 2.68 12.15
N THR A 906 43.58 1.47 12.48
CA THR A 906 43.96 0.23 11.80
C THR A 906 43.60 0.29 10.31
N LEU A 907 42.42 0.84 9.99
CA LEU A 907 41.98 1.06 8.61
C LEU A 907 42.85 2.08 7.87
N LYS A 908 43.23 3.18 8.53
CA LYS A 908 44.14 4.21 8.00
C LYS A 908 45.46 3.61 7.54
N LEU A 909 46.04 2.72 8.34
CA LEU A 909 47.27 2.00 8.00
C LEU A 909 47.06 1.01 6.84
N GLY A 910 45.97 0.22 6.89
CA GLY A 910 45.69 -0.83 5.92
C GLY A 910 45.07 -0.40 4.58
N SER A 911 44.66 0.86 4.42
CA SER A 911 43.97 1.38 3.22
C SER A 911 44.34 2.84 2.87
N SER A 912 45.53 3.28 3.30
CA SER A 912 46.05 4.64 3.07
C SER A 912 46.05 5.10 1.61
N GLU A 913 46.13 4.18 0.64
CA GLU A 913 46.15 4.50 -0.79
C GLU A 913 44.76 4.75 -1.38
N LEU A 914 43.74 4.08 -0.84
CA LEU A 914 42.35 4.24 -1.23
C LEU A 914 41.74 5.52 -0.64
N LEU A 915 42.11 5.82 0.60
CA LEU A 915 41.65 6.96 1.40
C LEU A 915 42.60 8.16 1.32
N SER A 916 43.58 8.14 0.42
CA SER A 916 44.49 9.26 0.22
C SER A 916 43.78 10.45 -0.42
N SER A 917 44.02 11.64 0.10
CA SER A 917 43.68 12.91 -0.57
C SER A 917 44.63 13.24 -1.74
N SER A 918 45.73 12.49 -1.92
CA SER A 918 46.70 12.71 -2.99
C SER A 918 46.33 11.95 -4.28
N GLY A 919 46.23 12.69 -5.39
CA GLY A 919 45.88 12.16 -6.72
C GLY A 919 44.44 12.47 -7.16
N ASP A 920 43.98 11.78 -8.21
CA ASP A 920 42.62 11.94 -8.72
C ASP A 920 41.61 11.40 -7.69
N GLN A 921 40.57 12.19 -7.40
CA GLN A 921 39.49 11.81 -6.49
C GLN A 921 38.26 11.36 -7.27
N LEU A 922 37.47 10.47 -6.69
CA LEU A 922 36.23 9.94 -7.26
C LEU A 922 35.18 11.04 -7.44
N ASP A 923 35.09 11.56 -8.66
CA ASP A 923 34.10 12.54 -9.08
C ASP A 923 33.44 12.12 -10.40
N ALA A 924 32.12 12.32 -10.49
CA ALA A 924 31.35 12.03 -11.69
C ALA A 924 31.78 12.95 -12.85
N ASP A 925 32.11 14.21 -12.60
CA ASP A 925 32.55 15.14 -13.67
C ASP A 925 33.89 14.72 -14.27
N LEU A 926 34.83 14.21 -13.45
CA LEU A 926 36.09 13.61 -13.91
C LEU A 926 35.83 12.35 -14.76
N LEU A 927 35.01 11.42 -14.25
CA LEU A 927 34.71 10.16 -14.93
C LEU A 927 33.90 10.34 -16.22
N LEU A 928 33.08 11.38 -16.31
CA LEU A 928 32.33 11.74 -17.53
C LEU A 928 33.08 12.70 -18.45
N GLY A 929 34.25 13.21 -18.04
CA GLY A 929 35.05 14.14 -18.84
C GLY A 929 34.34 15.46 -19.10
N LEU A 930 33.73 16.03 -18.06
CA LEU A 930 32.97 17.28 -18.12
C LEU A 930 33.77 18.46 -17.54
N GLY A 931 33.38 19.68 -17.89
CA GLY A 931 34.05 20.90 -17.44
C GLY A 931 35.55 20.90 -17.77
N GLN A 932 36.39 21.12 -16.76
CA GLN A 932 37.86 21.11 -16.88
C GLN A 932 38.46 19.77 -17.38
N HIS A 933 37.68 18.68 -17.38
CA HIS A 933 38.11 17.35 -17.83
C HIS A 933 37.63 17.01 -19.26
N ALA A 934 36.99 17.96 -19.95
CA ALA A 934 36.57 17.81 -21.34
C ALA A 934 37.74 17.97 -22.32
N ARG A 935 37.74 17.14 -23.38
CA ARG A 935 38.62 17.32 -24.54
C ARG A 935 37.77 17.77 -25.73
N PRO A 936 38.01 18.97 -26.30
CA PRO A 936 37.24 19.46 -27.44
C PRO A 936 37.19 18.45 -28.59
N GLY A 937 35.99 18.20 -29.12
CA GLY A 937 35.76 17.24 -30.20
C GLY A 937 35.84 15.76 -29.82
N ARG A 938 36.05 15.41 -28.53
CA ARG A 938 36.14 14.01 -28.08
C ARG A 938 35.16 13.63 -26.97
N THR A 939 34.65 12.41 -27.06
CA THR A 939 33.76 11.79 -26.08
C THR A 939 34.56 10.95 -25.08
N ARG A 940 34.29 11.12 -23.78
CA ARG A 940 34.94 10.36 -22.70
C ARG A 940 34.47 8.91 -22.68
N LEU A 941 35.43 7.99 -22.67
CA LEU A 941 35.25 6.61 -22.21
C LEU A 941 36.14 6.41 -20.98
N SER A 942 35.54 6.27 -19.80
CA SER A 942 36.27 5.96 -18.56
C SER A 942 36.13 4.48 -18.22
N ILE A 943 37.24 3.84 -17.91
CA ILE A 943 37.31 2.44 -17.51
C ILE A 943 37.89 2.42 -16.11
N VAL A 944 37.13 1.92 -15.14
CA VAL A 944 37.58 1.77 -13.76
C VAL A 944 37.78 0.29 -13.48
N ASN A 945 39.03 -0.13 -13.36
CA ASN A 945 39.36 -1.51 -13.06
C ASN A 945 39.39 -1.75 -11.55
N THR A 946 38.38 -2.44 -11.01
CA THR A 946 38.25 -2.69 -9.55
C THR A 946 39.11 -3.84 -9.04
N LYS A 947 39.84 -4.55 -9.91
CA LYS A 947 40.63 -5.74 -9.52
C LYS A 947 41.72 -5.44 -8.50
N PHE A 948 42.34 -4.25 -8.61
CA PHE A 948 43.41 -3.79 -7.71
C PHE A 948 42.95 -3.42 -6.29
N LEU A 949 41.64 -3.33 -6.04
CA LEU A 949 41.12 -3.07 -4.70
C LEU A 949 41.30 -4.26 -3.74
N GLY A 950 41.60 -5.46 -4.27
CA GLY A 950 41.83 -6.66 -3.48
C GLY A 950 40.53 -7.36 -3.10
N ASP A 951 40.10 -7.24 -1.85
CA ASP A 951 38.95 -7.97 -1.32
C ASP A 951 37.59 -7.36 -1.72
N ASN A 952 36.54 -8.18 -1.68
CA ASN A 952 35.20 -7.76 -2.06
C ASN A 952 34.63 -6.62 -1.19
N ALA A 953 35.02 -6.48 0.09
CA ALA A 953 34.48 -5.41 0.93
C ALA A 953 35.01 -4.04 0.47
N ARG A 954 36.29 -3.94 0.10
CA ARG A 954 36.88 -2.74 -0.52
C ARG A 954 36.24 -2.40 -1.86
N ILE A 955 35.97 -3.42 -2.69
CA ILE A 955 35.28 -3.24 -3.98
C ILE A 955 33.86 -2.69 -3.76
N LEU A 956 33.09 -3.29 -2.85
CA LEU A 956 31.73 -2.84 -2.52
C LEU A 956 31.73 -1.43 -1.90
N PHE A 957 32.70 -1.12 -1.03
CA PHE A 957 32.85 0.22 -0.46
C PHE A 957 33.10 1.28 -1.55
N TRP A 958 34.08 1.04 -2.42
CA TRP A 958 34.42 1.96 -3.52
C TRP A 958 33.24 2.15 -4.50
N VAL A 959 32.56 1.07 -4.88
CA VAL A 959 31.38 1.14 -5.76
C VAL A 959 30.21 1.85 -5.08
N SER A 960 30.01 1.69 -3.76
CA SER A 960 29.00 2.45 -3.01
C SER A 960 29.26 3.96 -3.11
N GLN A 961 30.52 4.41 -2.97
CA GLN A 961 30.89 5.82 -3.16
C GLN A 961 30.67 6.29 -4.61
N LEU A 962 30.94 5.45 -5.61
CA LEU A 962 30.65 5.77 -7.03
C LEU A 962 29.15 6.00 -7.23
N LEU A 963 28.30 5.11 -6.70
CA LEU A 963 26.85 5.20 -6.81
C LEU A 963 26.29 6.47 -6.14
N LEU A 964 26.82 6.85 -4.98
CA LEU A 964 26.46 8.10 -4.31
C LEU A 964 26.91 9.34 -5.12
N SER A 965 28.12 9.32 -5.69
CA SER A 965 28.65 10.38 -6.55
C SER A 965 27.79 10.57 -7.81
N LEU A 966 27.42 9.48 -8.49
CA LEU A 966 26.49 9.48 -9.63
C LEU A 966 25.08 9.96 -9.25
N THR A 967 24.56 9.55 -8.08
CA THR A 967 23.24 9.99 -7.58
C THR A 967 23.20 11.50 -7.34
N ARG A 968 24.30 12.08 -6.81
CA ARG A 968 24.46 13.52 -6.68
C ARG A 968 24.53 14.21 -8.06
N TRP A 969 25.30 13.67 -9.00
CA TRP A 969 25.43 14.21 -10.34
C TRP A 969 24.07 14.29 -11.07
N VAL A 970 23.29 13.21 -11.06
CA VAL A 970 21.89 13.12 -11.55
C VAL A 970 20.99 14.20 -10.95
N THR A 971 21.19 14.51 -9.66
CA THR A 971 20.38 15.52 -8.94
C THR A 971 20.73 16.95 -9.34
N ARG A 972 22.01 17.21 -9.64
CA ARG A 972 22.53 18.53 -10.04
C ARG A 972 22.30 18.82 -11.54
N ALA A 973 22.25 17.79 -12.37
CA ALA A 973 22.08 17.88 -13.82
C ALA A 973 20.82 17.12 -14.30
N PRO A 974 19.60 17.55 -13.91
CA PRO A 974 18.37 16.95 -14.41
C PRO A 974 18.24 17.11 -15.93
N SER A 975 17.80 16.06 -16.62
CA SER A 975 17.71 16.01 -18.08
C SER A 975 16.73 14.93 -18.54
N PRO A 976 15.80 15.23 -19.48
CA PRO A 976 14.95 14.22 -20.10
C PRO A 976 15.68 13.39 -21.17
N GLN A 977 16.77 13.93 -21.75
CA GLN A 977 17.59 13.27 -22.77
C GLN A 977 18.75 12.50 -22.12
N LEU A 978 19.20 11.41 -22.76
CA LEU A 978 20.35 10.63 -22.32
C LEU A 978 21.63 11.47 -22.35
N GLN A 979 22.26 11.64 -21.20
CA GLN A 979 23.47 12.43 -21.01
C GLN A 979 24.74 11.60 -20.83
N ALA A 980 24.61 10.39 -20.27
CA ALA A 980 25.72 9.49 -19.96
C ALA A 980 25.22 8.06 -19.75
N VAL A 981 26.13 7.07 -19.83
CA VAL A 981 25.85 5.68 -19.43
C VAL A 981 26.90 5.09 -18.51
N VAL A 982 26.50 4.17 -17.63
CA VAL A 982 27.40 3.41 -16.75
C VAL A 982 27.15 1.92 -16.93
N LEU A 983 28.19 1.17 -17.30
CA LEU A 983 28.19 -0.30 -17.37
C LEU A 983 28.81 -0.89 -16.10
N PHE A 984 28.08 -1.78 -15.44
CA PHE A 984 28.59 -2.65 -14.38
C PHE A 984 28.70 -4.08 -14.93
N ASP A 985 29.92 -4.63 -15.07
CA ASP A 985 30.10 -6.08 -15.28
C ASP A 985 30.10 -6.83 -13.94
N GLU A 986 29.66 -8.08 -13.94
CA GLU A 986 29.33 -8.86 -12.73
C GLU A 986 28.36 -8.12 -11.78
N ALA A 987 27.31 -7.52 -12.34
CA ALA A 987 26.35 -6.70 -11.62
C ALA A 987 25.68 -7.40 -10.40
N ASP A 988 25.62 -8.73 -10.42
CA ASP A 988 25.15 -9.59 -9.32
C ASP A 988 26.00 -9.46 -8.04
N VAL A 989 27.27 -9.07 -8.13
CA VAL A 989 28.11 -8.78 -6.96
C VAL A 989 27.67 -7.49 -6.27
N TYR A 990 27.25 -6.48 -7.04
CA TYR A 990 26.87 -5.16 -6.52
C TYR A 990 25.39 -5.10 -6.09
N LEU A 991 24.54 -5.91 -6.72
CA LEU A 991 23.10 -5.98 -6.42
C LEU A 991 22.60 -7.43 -6.29
N PRO A 992 23.08 -8.19 -5.29
CA PRO A 992 22.68 -9.57 -5.07
C PRO A 992 21.26 -9.68 -4.53
N ALA A 993 20.52 -10.71 -4.91
CA ALA A 993 19.17 -10.99 -4.43
C ALA A 993 19.14 -11.31 -2.92
N GLN A 994 20.04 -12.18 -2.45
CA GLN A 994 19.97 -12.81 -1.12
C GLN A 994 20.72 -12.07 -0.01
N SER A 995 21.64 -11.14 -0.34
CA SER A 995 22.41 -10.38 0.64
C SER A 995 22.17 -8.87 0.52
N GLN A 996 22.65 -8.12 1.51
CA GLN A 996 22.48 -6.67 1.63
C GLN A 996 23.83 -5.96 1.73
N PRO A 997 24.64 -5.94 0.64
CA PRO A 997 25.88 -5.19 0.63
C PRO A 997 25.62 -3.68 0.63
N ALA A 998 26.61 -2.89 1.08
CA ALA A 998 26.53 -1.42 1.09
C ALA A 998 26.33 -0.75 -0.28
N THR A 999 26.45 -1.48 -1.39
CA THR A 999 26.12 -1.03 -2.75
C THR A 999 24.63 -1.10 -3.06
N LYS A 1000 23.87 -1.97 -2.41
CA LYS A 1000 22.50 -2.34 -2.81
C LYS A 1000 21.52 -1.17 -2.68
N GLY A 1001 21.42 -0.57 -1.50
CA GLY A 1001 20.59 0.63 -1.28
C GLY A 1001 20.93 1.80 -2.23
N PRO A 1002 22.21 2.20 -2.34
CA PRO A 1002 22.63 3.21 -3.31
C PRO A 1002 22.32 2.87 -4.78
N MET A 1003 22.46 1.60 -5.19
CA MET A 1003 22.13 1.15 -6.55
C MET A 1003 20.61 1.22 -6.81
N GLU A 1004 19.78 0.75 -5.89
CA GLU A 1004 18.31 0.86 -5.98
C GLU A 1004 17.85 2.32 -6.08
N ASN A 1005 18.44 3.21 -5.27
CA ASN A 1005 18.16 4.64 -5.31
C ASN A 1005 18.63 5.30 -6.61
N LEU A 1006 19.78 4.89 -7.13
CA LEU A 1006 20.29 5.38 -8.40
C LEU A 1006 19.39 4.92 -9.56
N LEU A 1007 19.03 3.64 -9.66
CA LEU A 1007 18.08 3.11 -10.67
C LEU A 1007 16.75 3.88 -10.66
N ARG A 1008 16.19 4.19 -9.48
CA ARG A 1008 14.92 4.93 -9.40
C ARG A 1008 15.02 6.39 -9.88
N ARG A 1009 16.19 7.02 -9.73
CA ARG A 1009 16.38 8.46 -9.96
C ARG A 1009 17.15 8.80 -11.24
N ALA A 1010 17.98 7.90 -11.75
CA ALA A 1010 18.88 8.12 -12.87
C ALA A 1010 18.16 8.57 -14.16
N ARG A 1011 16.94 8.07 -14.39
CA ARG A 1011 16.06 8.51 -15.48
C ARG A 1011 15.78 10.02 -15.50
N SER A 1012 15.71 10.70 -14.35
CA SER A 1012 15.44 12.15 -14.31
C SER A 1012 16.67 13.03 -14.56
N GLY A 1013 17.88 12.45 -14.51
CA GLY A 1013 19.15 13.08 -14.87
C GLY A 1013 19.76 12.53 -16.17
N GLY A 1014 18.96 11.84 -17.00
CA GLY A 1014 19.44 11.29 -18.26
C GLY A 1014 20.58 10.26 -18.14
N LEU A 1015 20.73 9.60 -16.99
CA LEU A 1015 21.79 8.61 -16.77
C LEU A 1015 21.26 7.20 -17.09
N GLY A 1016 21.83 6.55 -18.11
CA GLY A 1016 21.54 5.15 -18.41
C GLY A 1016 22.41 4.21 -17.57
N ILE A 1017 21.80 3.17 -16.98
CA ILE A 1017 22.51 2.14 -16.24
C ILE A 1017 22.44 0.85 -17.07
N LEU A 1018 23.59 0.25 -17.30
CA LEU A 1018 23.77 -0.96 -18.09
C LEU A 1018 24.32 -2.03 -17.14
N LEU A 1019 23.59 -3.14 -16.96
CA LEU A 1019 23.95 -4.20 -16.02
C LEU A 1019 24.32 -5.47 -16.78
N ALA A 1020 25.56 -5.92 -16.71
CA ALA A 1020 25.99 -7.18 -17.31
C ALA A 1020 26.24 -8.24 -16.23
N THR A 1021 25.62 -9.41 -16.36
CA THR A 1021 25.80 -10.52 -15.41
C THR A 1021 25.77 -11.88 -16.08
N GLN A 1022 26.49 -12.83 -15.49
CA GLN A 1022 26.42 -14.26 -15.84
C GLN A 1022 25.34 -15.01 -15.05
N SER A 1023 24.92 -14.44 -13.93
CA SER A 1023 24.01 -15.01 -12.93
C SER A 1023 22.74 -14.16 -12.81
N PRO A 1024 21.91 -14.09 -13.88
CA PRO A 1024 20.74 -13.20 -13.92
C PRO A 1024 19.72 -13.45 -12.81
N GLY A 1025 19.64 -14.69 -12.33
CA GLY A 1025 18.79 -15.07 -11.20
C GLY A 1025 19.31 -14.64 -9.82
N ASP A 1026 20.52 -14.10 -9.75
CA ASP A 1026 21.12 -13.60 -8.52
C ASP A 1026 21.11 -12.07 -8.43
N LEU A 1027 20.56 -11.37 -9.43
CA LEU A 1027 20.21 -9.94 -9.35
C LEU A 1027 18.97 -9.73 -8.47
N ASP A 1028 18.95 -8.63 -7.71
CA ASP A 1028 17.77 -8.24 -6.92
C ASP A 1028 16.53 -7.94 -7.77
N TYR A 1029 15.35 -8.29 -7.26
CA TYR A 1029 14.08 -8.15 -7.96
C TYR A 1029 13.72 -6.69 -8.29
N LYS A 1030 14.17 -5.69 -7.52
CA LYS A 1030 13.86 -4.27 -7.78
C LYS A 1030 14.55 -3.73 -9.04
N CYS A 1031 15.52 -4.45 -9.61
CA CYS A 1031 16.00 -4.14 -10.96
C CYS A 1031 14.91 -4.30 -12.01
N ARG A 1032 13.95 -5.21 -11.82
CA ARG A 1032 12.91 -5.52 -12.82
C ARG A 1032 11.97 -4.34 -13.04
N ASP A 1033 11.52 -3.72 -11.96
CA ASP A 1033 10.61 -2.56 -12.01
C ASP A 1033 11.25 -1.32 -12.64
N ASN A 1034 12.59 -1.23 -12.64
CA ASN A 1034 13.34 -0.03 -13.05
C ASN A 1034 14.13 -0.20 -14.36
N VAL A 1035 14.44 -1.44 -14.77
CA VAL A 1035 15.16 -1.75 -16.02
C VAL A 1035 14.16 -2.19 -17.08
N ARG A 1036 14.06 -1.42 -18.17
CA ARG A 1036 13.05 -1.65 -19.23
C ARG A 1036 13.53 -2.58 -20.34
N SER A 1037 14.84 -2.61 -20.62
CA SER A 1037 15.41 -3.35 -21.77
C SER A 1037 16.24 -4.54 -21.31
N TRP A 1038 15.74 -5.77 -21.50
CA TRP A 1038 16.46 -6.98 -21.08
C TRP A 1038 16.94 -7.79 -22.29
N PHE A 1039 18.25 -7.99 -22.39
CA PHE A 1039 18.91 -8.75 -23.45
C PHE A 1039 19.32 -10.12 -22.94
N ALA A 1040 18.50 -11.14 -23.22
CA ALA A 1040 18.70 -12.52 -22.76
C ALA A 1040 19.44 -13.35 -23.83
N GLY A 1041 20.76 -13.47 -23.69
CA GLY A 1041 21.62 -14.34 -24.48
C GLY A 1041 21.56 -15.80 -24.00
N ARG A 1042 22.42 -16.66 -24.55
CA ARG A 1042 22.49 -18.09 -24.18
C ARG A 1042 22.71 -18.27 -22.67
N ILE A 1043 21.88 -19.09 -22.02
CA ILE A 1043 22.03 -19.53 -20.63
C ILE A 1043 21.81 -21.04 -20.58
N THR A 1044 22.78 -21.79 -20.05
CA THR A 1044 22.77 -23.26 -20.04
C THR A 1044 22.44 -23.86 -18.68
N GLN A 1045 22.57 -23.10 -17.59
CA GLN A 1045 22.27 -23.59 -16.24
C GLN A 1045 20.76 -23.53 -15.97
N SER A 1046 20.16 -24.68 -15.69
CA SER A 1046 18.73 -24.80 -15.35
C SER A 1046 18.34 -23.91 -14.16
N VAL A 1047 19.16 -23.88 -13.09
CA VAL A 1047 18.89 -23.03 -11.91
C VAL A 1047 18.85 -21.54 -12.25
N ALA A 1048 19.69 -21.06 -13.18
CA ALA A 1048 19.67 -19.67 -13.63
C ALA A 1048 18.44 -19.36 -14.50
N LEU A 1049 17.98 -20.33 -15.29
CA LEU A 1049 16.75 -20.22 -16.09
C LEU A 1049 15.48 -20.24 -15.21
N GLU A 1050 15.43 -21.12 -14.21
CA GLU A 1050 14.35 -21.17 -13.21
C GLU A 1050 14.20 -19.83 -12.48
N LYS A 1051 15.31 -19.29 -11.96
CA LYS A 1051 15.34 -17.95 -11.33
C LYS A 1051 15.03 -16.79 -12.30
N MET A 1052 15.15 -17.01 -13.61
CA MET A 1052 14.74 -16.06 -14.64
C MET A 1052 13.27 -16.20 -15.09
N LYS A 1053 12.57 -17.30 -14.79
CA LYS A 1053 11.17 -17.47 -15.19
C LYS A 1053 10.26 -16.27 -14.89
N PRO A 1054 10.39 -15.55 -13.76
CA PRO A 1054 9.57 -14.36 -13.47
C PRO A 1054 9.79 -13.19 -14.44
N LEU A 1055 11.04 -12.97 -14.89
CA LEU A 1055 11.37 -12.03 -15.98
C LEU A 1055 10.83 -12.49 -17.35
N LEU A 1056 10.50 -13.77 -17.48
CA LEU A 1056 10.06 -14.40 -18.71
C LEU A 1056 8.56 -14.73 -18.72
N SER A 1057 7.83 -14.53 -17.61
CA SER A 1057 6.39 -14.78 -17.51
C SER A 1057 5.54 -13.61 -18.01
N GLU A 1058 6.08 -12.39 -18.03
CA GLU A 1058 5.46 -11.23 -18.68
C GLU A 1058 5.53 -11.29 -20.21
N ALA A 1059 6.39 -12.16 -20.75
CA ALA A 1059 6.54 -12.37 -22.18
C ALA A 1059 5.37 -13.18 -22.75
N ARG A 1060 4.72 -12.66 -23.79
CA ARG A 1060 3.61 -13.32 -24.52
C ARG A 1060 3.96 -14.66 -25.19
N VAL A 1061 5.24 -15.04 -25.18
CA VAL A 1061 5.77 -16.26 -25.80
C VAL A 1061 6.70 -16.95 -24.79
N ASN A 1062 6.63 -18.27 -24.68
CA ASN A 1062 7.50 -19.02 -23.78
C ASN A 1062 8.97 -19.01 -24.25
N VAL A 1063 9.71 -17.98 -23.84
CA VAL A 1063 11.13 -17.77 -24.18
C VAL A 1063 12.04 -18.73 -23.43
N SER A 1064 11.63 -19.19 -22.24
CA SER A 1064 12.46 -20.01 -21.34
C SER A 1064 12.94 -21.31 -21.99
N ALA A 1065 12.13 -21.92 -22.86
CA ALA A 1065 12.48 -23.12 -23.62
C ALA A 1065 13.46 -22.85 -24.77
N ARG A 1066 13.57 -21.61 -25.25
CA ARG A 1066 14.39 -21.21 -26.41
C ARG A 1066 15.79 -20.70 -26.00
N ILE A 1067 15.91 -20.06 -24.83
CA ILE A 1067 17.17 -19.49 -24.33
C ILE A 1067 18.35 -20.50 -24.28
N PRO A 1068 18.18 -21.78 -23.89
CA PRO A 1068 19.29 -22.75 -23.83
C PRO A 1068 19.89 -23.10 -25.19
N GLY A 1069 19.05 -23.10 -26.23
CA GLY A 1069 19.40 -23.47 -27.61
C GLY A 1069 20.08 -22.37 -28.42
N GLN A 1070 20.10 -21.13 -27.92
CA GLN A 1070 20.74 -19.99 -28.59
C GLN A 1070 22.23 -20.23 -28.85
N ARG A 1071 22.72 -19.78 -30.01
CA ARG A 1071 24.14 -19.74 -30.35
C ARG A 1071 24.81 -18.48 -29.76
N PRO A 1072 26.14 -18.45 -29.60
CA PRO A 1072 26.85 -17.23 -29.22
C PRO A 1072 26.54 -16.05 -30.16
N GLY A 1073 26.09 -14.93 -29.60
CA GLY A 1073 25.64 -13.76 -30.35
C GLY A 1073 24.16 -13.76 -30.76
N GLU A 1074 23.38 -14.78 -30.42
CA GLU A 1074 21.91 -14.76 -30.52
C GLU A 1074 21.32 -14.33 -29.17
N PHE A 1075 20.33 -13.44 -29.23
CA PHE A 1075 19.68 -12.82 -28.07
C PHE A 1075 18.17 -12.73 -28.27
N HIS A 1076 17.45 -12.72 -27.15
CA HIS A 1076 16.08 -12.22 -27.09
C HIS A 1076 16.09 -10.85 -26.38
N LEU A 1077 15.58 -9.81 -27.05
CA LEU A 1077 15.21 -8.55 -26.41
C LEU A 1077 13.81 -8.73 -25.79
N LEU A 1078 13.71 -8.52 -24.49
CA LEU A 1078 12.47 -8.43 -23.74
C LEU A 1078 12.26 -6.97 -23.36
N GLN A 1079 11.15 -6.38 -23.80
CA GLN A 1079 10.82 -4.99 -23.56
C GLN A 1079 9.30 -4.81 -23.63
N ASP A 1080 8.69 -4.23 -22.60
CA ASP A 1080 7.23 -3.96 -22.53
C ASP A 1080 6.36 -5.20 -22.86
N GLY A 1081 6.73 -6.38 -22.34
CA GLY A 1081 6.06 -7.67 -22.60
C GLY A 1081 6.25 -8.24 -24.03
N ARG A 1082 6.95 -7.53 -24.91
CA ARG A 1082 7.33 -7.99 -26.25
C ARG A 1082 8.65 -8.76 -26.20
N VAL A 1083 8.76 -9.76 -27.07
CA VAL A 1083 9.96 -10.58 -27.25
C VAL A 1083 10.40 -10.46 -28.70
N THR A 1084 11.65 -10.07 -28.94
CA THR A 1084 12.23 -10.05 -30.29
C THR A 1084 13.52 -10.85 -30.30
N SER A 1085 13.56 -11.92 -31.10
CA SER A 1085 14.77 -12.72 -31.30
C SER A 1085 15.63 -12.12 -32.41
N PHE A 1086 16.92 -11.92 -32.14
CA PHE A 1086 17.85 -11.31 -33.07
C PHE A 1086 19.27 -11.84 -32.91
N ARG A 1087 20.06 -11.74 -33.98
CA ARG A 1087 21.50 -11.95 -33.96
C ARG A 1087 22.19 -10.61 -33.80
N ALA A 1088 22.90 -10.43 -32.69
CA ALA A 1088 23.55 -9.18 -32.32
C ALA A 1088 24.69 -8.81 -33.28
N HIS A 1089 24.78 -7.52 -33.60
CA HIS A 1089 26.01 -6.93 -34.11
C HIS A 1089 27.08 -6.94 -33.03
N ARG A 1090 28.34 -7.14 -33.45
CA ARG A 1090 29.49 -7.15 -32.54
C ARG A 1090 30.00 -5.73 -32.31
N SER A 1091 30.62 -5.50 -31.15
CA SER A 1091 31.52 -4.37 -30.96
C SER A 1091 32.71 -4.48 -31.91
N PHE A 1092 33.33 -3.35 -32.25
CA PHE A 1092 34.63 -3.36 -32.91
C PHE A 1092 35.67 -4.01 -31.99
N LEU A 1093 35.73 -3.60 -30.72
CA LEU A 1093 36.68 -4.18 -29.78
C LEU A 1093 36.19 -5.53 -29.26
N GLN A 1094 37.06 -6.54 -29.26
CA GLN A 1094 36.86 -7.78 -28.53
C GLN A 1094 37.37 -7.61 -27.10
N ALA A 1095 36.54 -7.98 -26.11
CA ALA A 1095 36.94 -7.99 -24.71
C ALA A 1095 37.90 -9.17 -24.48
N GLU A 1096 39.17 -8.86 -24.27
CA GLU A 1096 40.26 -9.82 -24.07
C GLU A 1096 40.97 -9.50 -22.76
N GLN A 1097 41.29 -10.54 -21.98
CA GLN A 1097 41.90 -10.36 -20.67
C GLN A 1097 43.28 -9.70 -20.78
N VAL A 1098 43.43 -8.52 -20.16
CA VAL A 1098 44.71 -7.79 -20.09
C VAL A 1098 45.45 -8.20 -18.80
N PRO A 1099 46.75 -8.52 -18.84
CA PRO A 1099 47.59 -8.74 -17.66
C PRO A 1099 47.64 -7.51 -16.73
N GLU A 1100 47.80 -7.73 -15.43
CA GLU A 1100 47.76 -6.65 -14.41
C GLU A 1100 48.87 -5.62 -14.60
N ASP A 1101 50.12 -6.06 -14.83
CA ASP A 1101 51.26 -5.18 -15.08
C ASP A 1101 51.04 -4.30 -16.33
N GLU A 1102 50.39 -4.85 -17.35
CA GLU A 1102 50.04 -4.12 -18.57
C GLU A 1102 48.92 -3.09 -18.30
N ILE A 1103 47.90 -3.45 -17.52
CA ILE A 1103 46.82 -2.52 -17.11
C ILE A 1103 47.40 -1.31 -16.35
N LEU A 1104 48.32 -1.55 -15.40
CA LEU A 1104 49.00 -0.48 -14.66
C LEU A 1104 49.83 0.42 -15.59
N THR A 1105 50.61 -0.19 -16.48
CA THR A 1105 51.41 0.52 -17.48
C THR A 1105 50.55 1.37 -18.42
N LEU A 1106 49.42 0.84 -18.89
CA LEU A 1106 48.48 1.56 -19.74
C LEU A 1106 47.80 2.72 -18.99
N ALA A 1107 47.44 2.53 -17.72
CA ALA A 1107 46.82 3.56 -16.91
C ALA A 1107 47.76 4.76 -16.64
N SER A 1108 49.03 4.49 -16.30
CA SER A 1108 50.02 5.55 -16.06
C SER A 1108 50.42 6.28 -17.34
N GLN A 1109 50.63 5.56 -18.46
CA GLN A 1109 50.89 6.18 -19.77
C GLN A 1109 49.74 7.09 -20.21
N ARG A 1110 48.48 6.67 -20.04
CA ARG A 1110 47.30 7.49 -20.37
C ARG A 1110 47.17 8.71 -19.44
N LYS A 1111 47.57 8.61 -18.17
CA LYS A 1111 47.65 9.76 -17.25
C LYS A 1111 48.70 10.78 -17.71
N ALA A 1112 49.89 10.33 -18.10
CA ALA A 1112 50.93 11.21 -18.63
C ALA A 1112 50.46 11.93 -19.91
N ALA A 1113 49.84 11.19 -20.84
CA ALA A 1113 49.23 11.73 -22.07
C ALA A 1113 47.92 12.54 -21.84
N LEU A 1114 47.58 12.86 -20.59
CA LEU A 1114 46.51 13.77 -20.17
C LEU A 1114 47.06 15.03 -19.46
N ALA A 1115 48.32 15.01 -19.02
CA ALA A 1115 49.03 16.15 -18.42
C ALA A 1115 49.90 16.92 -19.44
N THR A 1116 50.00 16.40 -20.67
CA THR A 1116 50.55 17.03 -21.89
C THR A 1116 49.44 17.30 -22.90
#